data_AF-A0A955B513-F1
#
_entry.id   AF-A0A955B513-F1
#
_cell.length_a   1.000
_cell.length_b   1.000
_cell.length_c   1.000
_cell.angle_alpha   90.00
_cell.angle_beta   90.00
_cell.angle_gamma   90.00
#
_symmetry.space_group_name_H-M   'P 1'
#
loop_
_entity.id
_entity.type
_entity.pdbx_description
1 polymer ?
#
loop_
_entity_poly.entity_id
_entity_poly.type
_entity_poly.pdbx_seq_one_letter_code
_entity_poly.pdbx_strand_id
1 'polypeptide(L)'
;MSANDMAQYSIKRPKTDEEPAATPAVPAPANPLPTNPSVQPASVAASSATQPQAQAPPPAAPNVAVPAASSASTAPSTAPSTPGDNGTAVDTIAPPATPLPVTERRKRTIDNLNRIAKAMEAYRNEKGRYPLNAIYTYDGQPLLSWRIELLPYLGYQALYDKFNKSESWNSINNQPLLASIPSVYQSPERFDSNTNYVVPVGSSCAFFSNRPKPPRRWEDGMTNAAILVEVDDTHAVPWSAPQDLEIDLLNPKAGFGNLRSDGTFLVWGGGQVASIPNNVPGTKLRAMFTVDGGEVFNSGTISRAALAESNESKKVVQTSIASNDSQVEVTRNATAAPPPTVERSLSRVTQASSQHSDLYNFVEDASFAFETQQESKGVELTYISFLVEQLGTVDEYRWISGLKRPAAFVRYGVAIDYSGPDHDDLKVLTDEDQNWRSNRSRMETVAGELSKPIFDMLERSVPFTPSFLQQQSIRSRPIGVAANSADIECLGASNDQGNIARAADLRNVDVLFLFRVEDRVSRSIKSKTNKYVSLKVIDTARRRAIYESGSISYSRRATKRTSDILYKDPVEQAVADVETLIRDRLSPKPIPSALRPKHAAARAKTLMNSSKANPLRAAAEVKLYRDLDLLTLEQSLAAYEKLFDAETGLVLLAGDSEKRIETLKPHVPRIDRSIQRRVAVNDDDG
;
A
#
# COMPACT_ATOMS: atom_id res chain seq x y z
N MET A 1 41.81 -16.54 -28.75
CA MET A 1 42.84 -16.00 -27.82
C MET A 1 42.63 -16.66 -26.47
N SER A 2 43.70 -17.24 -25.93
CA SER A 2 43.73 -18.19 -24.80
C SER A 2 43.80 -17.46 -23.44
N ALA A 3 43.45 -18.18 -22.38
CA ALA A 3 43.30 -17.75 -20.99
C ALA A 3 44.60 -17.34 -20.26
N ASN A 4 45.55 -16.69 -20.94
CA ASN A 4 46.89 -16.38 -20.41
C ASN A 4 47.24 -14.89 -20.31
N ASP A 5 46.29 -13.96 -20.50
CA ASP A 5 46.59 -12.51 -20.63
C ASP A 5 45.97 -11.58 -19.56
N MET A 6 45.61 -12.06 -18.36
CA MET A 6 45.17 -11.16 -17.26
C MET A 6 45.88 -11.43 -15.93
N ALA A 7 47.22 -11.48 -15.97
CA ALA A 7 48.10 -11.53 -14.80
C ALA A 7 49.06 -10.32 -14.73
N GLN A 8 48.58 -9.11 -14.99
CA GLN A 8 49.32 -7.88 -14.70
C GLN A 8 48.39 -6.87 -14.02
N TYR A 9 48.91 -6.18 -13.00
CA TYR A 9 48.25 -5.30 -12.03
C TYR A 9 47.74 -5.94 -10.72
N SER A 10 48.64 -6.60 -10.00
CA SER A 10 48.58 -6.74 -8.54
C SER A 10 49.37 -5.60 -7.87
N ILE A 11 48.70 -4.77 -7.06
CA ILE A 11 49.36 -3.77 -6.21
C ILE A 11 49.36 -4.28 -4.75
N LYS A 12 50.56 -4.28 -4.17
CA LYS A 12 50.96 -4.75 -2.84
C LYS A 12 50.42 -3.86 -1.71
N ARG A 13 49.94 -4.46 -0.61
CA ARG A 13 49.86 -3.84 0.73
C ARG A 13 51.05 -4.33 1.58
N PRO A 14 51.70 -3.47 2.38
CA PRO A 14 52.74 -3.93 3.30
C PRO A 14 52.15 -4.51 4.59
N LYS A 15 52.80 -5.56 5.08
CA LYS A 15 52.68 -6.12 6.43
C LYS A 15 53.61 -5.35 7.36
N THR A 16 53.19 -5.17 8.60
CA THR A 16 54.08 -5.02 9.76
C THR A 16 53.53 -5.91 10.86
N ASP A 17 54.38 -6.85 11.28
CA ASP A 17 54.23 -7.75 12.41
C ASP A 17 54.54 -6.99 13.70
N GLU A 18 53.78 -7.21 14.78
CA GLU A 18 54.26 -7.23 16.18
C GLU A 18 53.11 -7.58 17.15
N GLU A 19 53.25 -8.72 17.84
CA GLU A 19 52.63 -9.09 19.13
C GLU A 19 53.74 -9.86 19.90
N PRO A 20 53.71 -10.08 21.24
CA PRO A 20 52.69 -9.68 22.22
C PRO A 20 53.24 -9.16 23.58
N ALA A 21 52.40 -8.50 24.39
CA ALA A 21 52.62 -8.41 25.84
C ALA A 21 51.32 -8.15 26.63
N ALA A 22 51.01 -9.14 27.48
CA ALA A 22 50.45 -9.08 28.84
C ALA A 22 49.34 -8.06 29.20
N THR A 23 48.24 -8.65 29.66
CA THR A 23 47.15 -8.07 30.48
C THR A 23 47.66 -7.34 31.74
N PRO A 24 46.89 -6.34 32.22
CA PRO A 24 46.46 -6.42 33.60
C PRO A 24 44.96 -6.12 33.81
N ALA A 25 44.40 -6.84 34.79
CA ALA A 25 43.05 -6.71 35.31
C ALA A 25 42.85 -5.43 36.14
N VAL A 26 41.63 -4.88 36.13
CA VAL A 26 41.15 -3.82 37.04
C VAL A 26 39.65 -4.07 37.36
N PRO A 27 39.15 -3.74 38.57
CA PRO A 27 38.35 -4.65 39.38
C PRO A 27 36.85 -4.33 39.47
N ALA A 28 36.11 -5.28 40.05
CA ALA A 28 34.73 -5.17 40.48
C ALA A 28 34.53 -4.16 41.63
N PRO A 29 33.38 -3.48 41.73
CA PRO A 29 32.93 -2.90 42.98
C PRO A 29 31.98 -3.84 43.73
N ALA A 30 32.19 -3.90 45.04
CA ALA A 30 31.43 -4.69 46.00
C ALA A 30 30.46 -3.81 46.81
N ASN A 31 29.41 -4.47 47.32
CA ASN A 31 28.56 -4.16 48.49
C ASN A 31 27.33 -3.25 48.28
N PRO A 32 26.31 -3.34 49.17
CA PRO A 32 25.50 -4.54 49.47
C PRO A 32 23.97 -4.23 49.46
N LEU A 33 23.14 -5.28 49.41
CA LEU A 33 21.68 -5.19 49.62
C LEU A 33 21.29 -4.74 51.04
N PRO A 34 20.08 -4.19 51.20
CA PRO A 34 19.26 -4.43 52.37
C PRO A 34 17.96 -5.20 52.01
N THR A 35 17.83 -6.37 52.65
CA THR A 35 16.66 -6.96 53.32
C THR A 35 15.22 -6.73 52.81
N ASN A 36 14.57 -7.88 52.55
CA ASN A 36 13.14 -8.17 52.34
C ASN A 36 12.26 -7.78 53.57
N PRO A 37 10.91 -7.71 53.45
CA PRO A 37 10.12 -8.95 53.55
C PRO A 37 8.83 -9.04 52.69
N SER A 38 8.66 -10.22 52.10
CA SER A 38 7.49 -11.10 52.07
C SER A 38 6.07 -10.51 52.25
N VAL A 39 5.22 -10.67 51.20
CA VAL A 39 3.85 -11.21 51.33
C VAL A 39 3.52 -12.01 50.06
N GLN A 40 3.00 -13.22 50.25
CA GLN A 40 2.48 -14.16 49.24
C GLN A 40 0.93 -14.25 49.37
N PRO A 41 0.20 -15.03 48.55
CA PRO A 41 -0.68 -14.56 47.49
C PRO A 41 -2.18 -14.62 47.82
N ALA A 42 -3.04 -14.02 46.99
CA ALA A 42 -4.47 -14.28 46.99
C ALA A 42 -5.07 -14.30 45.57
N SER A 43 -6.08 -15.16 45.43
CA SER A 43 -6.64 -15.82 44.27
C SER A 43 -7.80 -15.09 43.59
N VAL A 44 -7.93 -15.30 42.27
CA VAL A 44 -9.14 -15.64 41.48
C VAL A 44 -10.50 -15.01 41.88
N ALA A 45 -11.13 -14.24 40.97
CA ALA A 45 -12.47 -14.52 40.42
C ALA A 45 -12.98 -13.41 39.49
N ALA A 46 -13.68 -13.83 38.44
CA ALA A 46 -14.39 -13.05 37.45
C ALA A 46 -15.65 -12.36 38.00
N SER A 47 -16.11 -11.28 37.35
CA SER A 47 -17.49 -11.18 36.84
C SER A 47 -17.76 -9.88 36.08
N SER A 48 -18.60 -10.09 35.07
CA SER A 48 -19.22 -9.21 34.10
C SER A 48 -20.17 -8.16 34.71
N ALA A 49 -20.39 -7.04 34.00
CA ALA A 49 -21.68 -6.69 33.37
C ALA A 49 -22.04 -5.18 33.39
N THR A 50 -22.61 -4.74 32.25
CA THR A 50 -23.76 -3.80 32.12
C THR A 50 -23.52 -2.28 31.93
N GLN A 51 -23.81 -1.80 30.71
CA GLN A 51 -24.32 -0.46 30.34
C GLN A 51 -25.72 -0.21 30.94
N PRO A 52 -26.21 1.02 31.25
CA PRO A 52 -26.78 1.89 30.19
C PRO A 52 -26.85 3.43 30.41
N GLN A 53 -26.94 4.13 29.26
CA GLN A 53 -27.75 5.31 28.87
C GLN A 53 -27.92 6.60 29.72
N ALA A 54 -27.53 7.71 29.07
CA ALA A 54 -28.23 8.99 28.79
C ALA A 54 -29.22 9.63 29.79
N GLN A 55 -28.97 10.92 30.12
CA GLN A 55 -30.00 11.93 30.45
C GLN A 55 -29.47 13.37 30.25
N ALA A 56 -30.33 14.25 29.74
CA ALA A 56 -30.24 15.72 29.72
C ALA A 56 -31.65 16.28 30.06
N PRO A 57 -31.89 17.61 30.11
CA PRO A 57 -31.32 18.72 30.88
C PRO A 57 -32.41 19.36 31.81
N PRO A 58 -32.22 20.53 32.47
CA PRO A 58 -33.06 21.73 32.16
C PRO A 58 -32.38 23.11 32.52
N PRO A 59 -33.08 24.27 32.66
CA PRO A 59 -33.28 25.30 31.63
C PRO A 59 -32.82 26.74 32.03
N ALA A 60 -33.07 27.71 31.13
CA ALA A 60 -32.60 29.11 31.12
C ALA A 60 -33.50 30.15 31.85
N ALA A 61 -32.90 31.33 32.17
CA ALA A 61 -33.41 32.74 32.07
C ALA A 61 -32.89 33.66 33.23
N PRO A 62 -32.93 35.02 33.18
CA PRO A 62 -33.15 35.97 32.07
C PRO A 62 -32.16 37.18 32.01
N ASN A 63 -32.31 37.98 30.95
CA ASN A 63 -31.66 39.25 30.57
C ASN A 63 -31.75 40.41 31.58
N VAL A 64 -30.73 41.30 31.57
CA VAL A 64 -30.87 42.75 31.84
C VAL A 64 -30.06 43.54 30.80
N ALA A 65 -30.65 44.65 30.33
CA ALA A 65 -30.29 45.44 29.17
C ALA A 65 -29.20 46.52 29.41
N VAL A 66 -28.66 46.98 28.28
CA VAL A 66 -27.65 48.04 28.02
C VAL A 66 -28.16 49.46 28.40
N PRO A 67 -27.31 50.50 28.43
CA PRO A 67 -27.29 51.39 27.26
C PRO A 67 -25.91 51.94 26.79
N ALA A 68 -25.95 52.35 25.53
CA ALA A 68 -24.99 52.97 24.58
C ALA A 68 -24.01 54.05 25.08
N ALA A 69 -22.84 54.19 24.41
CA ALA A 69 -22.61 55.24 23.39
C ALA A 69 -21.14 55.34 22.89
N SER A 70 -21.01 55.56 21.56
CA SER A 70 -20.08 56.47 20.85
C SER A 70 -18.59 56.15 20.60
N SER A 71 -18.32 55.85 19.31
CA SER A 71 -17.30 56.41 18.39
C SER A 71 -15.83 56.60 18.79
N ALA A 72 -14.91 55.98 18.04
CA ALA A 72 -13.98 56.68 17.13
C ALA A 72 -13.02 55.72 16.39
N SER A 73 -12.69 56.12 15.16
CA SER A 73 -11.82 55.50 14.16
C SER A 73 -10.32 55.70 14.45
N THR A 74 -9.47 54.68 14.28
CA THR A 74 -8.15 54.81 13.61
C THR A 74 -7.56 53.43 13.24
N ALA A 75 -7.05 53.29 12.01
CA ALA A 75 -6.15 52.23 11.56
C ALA A 75 -4.69 52.75 11.53
N PRO A 76 -3.69 51.95 11.11
CA PRO A 76 -2.85 51.10 11.92
C PRO A 76 -1.41 51.65 12.07
N SER A 77 -0.68 51.26 13.13
CA SER A 77 0.76 51.54 13.25
C SER A 77 1.57 50.27 13.36
N THR A 78 2.52 50.13 12.44
CA THR A 78 3.61 49.15 12.38
C THR A 78 4.80 49.60 13.24
N ALA A 79 5.29 48.75 14.14
CA ALA A 79 6.71 48.63 14.52
C ALA A 79 6.96 47.38 15.39
N PRO A 80 8.16 46.76 15.35
CA PRO A 80 8.42 45.41 15.84
C PRO A 80 8.85 45.39 17.30
N SER A 81 8.36 44.42 18.09
CA SER A 81 8.79 44.19 19.47
C SER A 81 9.74 42.99 19.57
N THR A 82 10.94 43.27 20.07
CA THR A 82 11.99 42.34 20.49
C THR A 82 11.56 41.58 21.78
N PRO A 83 12.06 40.35 22.05
CA PRO A 83 11.47 39.46 23.05
C PRO A 83 12.10 39.61 24.45
N GLY A 84 11.25 39.55 25.48
CA GLY A 84 11.64 39.53 26.89
C GLY A 84 10.48 39.21 27.84
N ASP A 85 10.33 37.92 28.13
CA ASP A 85 9.92 37.28 29.40
C ASP A 85 8.54 37.56 30.05
N ASN A 86 7.57 36.63 29.85
CA ASN A 86 6.93 35.81 30.90
C ASN A 86 5.69 35.05 30.38
N GLY A 87 5.70 33.72 30.52
CA GLY A 87 4.55 32.87 30.87
C GLY A 87 3.26 32.84 30.02
N THR A 88 3.02 31.69 29.40
CA THR A 88 1.69 31.04 29.22
C THR A 88 0.68 31.53 28.18
N ALA A 89 0.91 32.57 27.39
CA ALA A 89 -0.07 32.93 26.36
C ALA A 89 0.14 32.11 25.07
N VAL A 90 -0.60 31.02 24.92
CA VAL A 90 -0.98 30.63 23.56
C VAL A 90 -1.98 31.67 23.08
N ASP A 91 -1.69 32.28 21.94
CA ASP A 91 -2.43 33.41 21.38
C ASP A 91 -3.74 32.96 20.68
N THR A 92 -4.44 31.97 21.25
CA THR A 92 -5.70 31.47 20.70
C THR A 92 -6.68 32.63 20.51
N ILE A 93 -7.25 32.75 19.31
CA ILE A 93 -8.17 33.81 18.96
C ILE A 93 -9.56 33.41 19.47
N ALA A 94 -10.19 34.28 20.26
CA ALA A 94 -11.56 34.07 20.71
C ALA A 94 -12.56 34.20 19.54
N PRO A 95 -13.68 33.46 19.57
CA PRO A 95 -14.73 33.59 18.56
C PRO A 95 -15.27 35.02 18.51
N PRO A 96 -15.38 35.63 17.31
CA PRO A 96 -15.95 36.95 17.16
C PRO A 96 -17.47 36.92 17.38
N ALA A 97 -18.04 38.00 17.93
CA ALA A 97 -19.48 38.10 18.17
C ALA A 97 -20.34 38.07 16.89
N THR A 98 -19.74 38.39 15.74
CA THR A 98 -20.37 38.29 14.41
C THR A 98 -19.42 37.60 13.43
N PRO A 99 -19.93 36.89 12.41
CA PRO A 99 -19.09 36.25 11.40
C PRO A 99 -18.18 37.25 10.69
N LEU A 100 -16.91 36.89 10.53
CA LEU A 100 -15.93 37.75 9.87
C LEU A 100 -16.27 37.97 8.39
N PRO A 101 -16.07 39.19 7.84
CA PRO A 101 -16.16 39.43 6.41
C PRO A 101 -15.27 38.49 5.61
N VAL A 102 -15.70 38.09 4.41
CA VAL A 102 -14.97 37.17 3.52
C VAL A 102 -13.53 37.64 3.29
N THR A 103 -13.31 38.94 3.11
CA THR A 103 -12.00 39.54 2.88
C THR A 103 -11.06 39.35 4.07
N GLU A 104 -11.57 39.53 5.29
CA GLU A 104 -10.81 39.35 6.53
C GLU A 104 -10.50 37.86 6.76
N ARG A 105 -11.46 36.95 6.51
CA ARG A 105 -11.23 35.51 6.59
C ARG A 105 -10.11 35.08 5.63
N ARG A 106 -10.16 35.51 4.37
CA ARG A 106 -9.11 35.21 3.38
C ARG A 106 -7.75 35.77 3.82
N LYS A 107 -7.70 37.01 4.27
CA LYS A 107 -6.46 37.63 4.75
C LYS A 107 -5.83 36.82 5.88
N ARG A 108 -6.61 36.43 6.90
CA ARG A 108 -6.13 35.61 8.02
C ARG A 108 -5.64 34.23 7.57
N THR A 109 -6.36 33.57 6.66
CA THR A 109 -5.90 32.31 6.07
C THR A 109 -4.55 32.47 5.39
N ILE A 110 -4.38 33.51 4.57
CA ILE A 110 -3.13 33.77 3.85
C ILE A 110 -1.99 34.03 4.83
N ASP A 111 -2.23 34.85 5.87
CA ASP A 111 -1.25 35.15 6.91
C ASP A 111 -0.84 33.87 7.69
N ASN A 112 -1.81 33.03 8.03
CA ASN A 112 -1.57 31.75 8.69
C ASN A 112 -0.75 30.80 7.82
N LEU A 113 -1.14 30.58 6.56
CA LEU A 113 -0.40 29.74 5.62
C LEU A 113 1.02 30.26 5.38
N ASN A 114 1.22 31.58 5.30
CA ASN A 114 2.56 32.19 5.21
C ASN A 114 3.42 31.91 6.45
N ARG A 115 2.84 31.98 7.65
CA ARG A 115 3.56 31.67 8.91
C ARG A 115 3.91 30.18 8.98
N ILE A 116 2.99 29.28 8.62
CA ILE A 116 3.26 27.83 8.58
C ILE A 116 4.32 27.50 7.53
N ALA A 117 4.22 28.09 6.33
CA ALA A 117 5.20 27.90 5.26
C ALA A 117 6.62 28.29 5.69
N LYS A 118 6.76 29.46 6.33
CA LYS A 118 8.05 29.92 6.90
C LYS A 118 8.60 28.97 7.96
N ALA A 119 7.73 28.46 8.85
CA ALA A 119 8.15 27.50 9.87
C ALA A 119 8.58 26.15 9.27
N MET A 120 7.85 25.64 8.28
CA MET A 120 8.22 24.42 7.53
C MET A 120 9.54 24.61 6.78
N GLU A 121 9.78 25.78 6.21
CA GLU A 121 11.04 26.11 5.55
C GLU A 121 12.20 26.20 6.54
N ALA A 122 12.01 26.86 7.70
CA ALA A 122 13.01 26.90 8.75
C ALA A 122 13.37 25.49 9.26
N TYR A 123 12.36 24.66 9.52
CA TYR A 123 12.53 23.24 9.88
C TYR A 123 13.32 22.50 8.78
N ARG A 124 12.95 22.67 7.51
CA ARG A 124 13.66 22.04 6.37
C ARG A 124 15.11 22.48 6.28
N ASN A 125 15.38 23.76 6.46
CA ASN A 125 16.74 24.30 6.38
C ASN A 125 17.62 23.75 7.53
N GLU A 126 17.06 23.56 8.72
CA GLU A 126 17.78 22.97 9.86
C GLU A 126 17.93 21.44 9.76
N LYS A 127 16.85 20.72 9.43
CA LYS A 127 16.79 19.25 9.48
C LYS A 127 17.06 18.56 8.14
N GLY A 128 17.16 19.31 7.05
CA GLY A 128 17.35 18.80 5.68
C GLY A 128 16.13 18.12 5.06
N ARG A 129 14.96 18.17 5.72
CA ARG A 129 13.69 17.54 5.31
C ARG A 129 12.51 18.31 5.89
N TYR A 130 11.33 18.21 5.28
CA TYR A 130 10.09 18.63 5.92
C TYR A 130 9.76 17.75 7.13
N PRO A 131 8.93 18.21 8.08
CA PRO A 131 8.46 17.36 9.17
C PRO A 131 7.76 16.11 8.61
N LEU A 132 7.77 15.02 9.37
CA LEU A 132 6.91 13.87 9.10
C LEU A 132 5.44 14.31 9.21
N ASN A 133 4.46 13.54 8.73
CA ASN A 133 3.03 13.82 9.00
C ASN A 133 2.64 13.56 10.47
N ALA A 134 3.44 12.80 11.22
CA ALA A 134 3.22 12.57 12.64
C ALA A 134 4.54 12.33 13.39
N ILE A 135 4.49 12.51 14.71
CA ILE A 135 5.49 12.01 15.64
C ILE A 135 5.13 10.55 15.95
N TYR A 136 6.09 9.64 15.80
CA TYR A 136 5.87 8.19 15.89
C TYR A 136 6.58 7.57 17.10
N THR A 137 6.05 6.47 17.62
CA THR A 137 6.79 5.54 18.50
C THR A 137 7.88 4.80 17.73
N TYR A 138 8.77 4.11 18.46
CA TYR A 138 9.74 3.20 17.86
C TYR A 138 9.08 2.10 17.01
N ASP A 139 7.90 1.62 17.42
CA ASP A 139 7.12 0.60 16.70
C ASP A 139 6.30 1.17 15.53
N GLY A 140 6.42 2.47 15.25
CA GLY A 140 5.76 3.13 14.11
C GLY A 140 4.32 3.58 14.35
N GLN A 141 3.83 3.60 15.59
CA GLN A 141 2.50 4.10 15.92
C GLN A 141 2.48 5.64 15.97
N PRO A 142 1.54 6.32 15.30
CA PRO A 142 1.46 7.77 15.31
C PRO A 142 0.87 8.28 16.63
N LEU A 143 1.57 9.22 17.28
CA LEU A 143 1.19 9.77 18.59
C LEU A 143 0.61 11.18 18.49
N LEU A 144 1.36 12.08 17.86
CA LEU A 144 1.09 13.52 17.78
C LEU A 144 1.23 14.03 16.35
N SER A 145 0.54 15.12 16.05
CA SER A 145 0.66 15.83 14.76
C SER A 145 2.04 16.41 14.52
N TRP A 146 2.42 16.49 13.24
CA TRP A 146 3.53 17.30 12.74
C TRP A 146 3.50 18.77 13.20
N ARG A 147 2.30 19.30 13.46
CA ARG A 147 2.08 20.67 13.94
C ARG A 147 2.80 20.93 15.27
N ILE A 148 2.97 19.89 16.09
CA ILE A 148 3.71 19.96 17.37
C ILE A 148 5.20 20.20 17.11
N GLU A 149 5.81 19.52 16.13
CA GLU A 149 7.23 19.70 15.81
C GLU A 149 7.56 21.12 15.30
N LEU A 150 6.59 21.82 14.72
CA LEU A 150 6.77 23.19 14.24
C LEU A 150 6.60 24.27 15.31
N LEU A 151 6.08 23.96 16.50
CA LEU A 151 5.83 24.94 17.55
C LEU A 151 7.07 25.79 17.91
N PRO A 152 8.29 25.24 18.06
CA PRO A 152 9.50 26.03 18.30
C PRO A 152 9.79 27.06 17.20
N TYR A 153 9.59 26.68 15.93
CA TYR A 153 9.81 27.54 14.76
C TYR A 153 8.75 28.63 14.61
N LEU A 154 7.63 28.48 15.31
CA LEU A 154 6.52 29.43 15.37
C LEU A 154 6.57 30.32 16.64
N GLY A 155 7.55 30.10 17.52
CA GLY A 155 7.73 30.86 18.76
C GLY A 155 7.02 30.28 20.00
N TYR A 156 6.42 29.09 19.90
CA TYR A 156 5.66 28.45 20.98
C TYR A 156 6.46 27.37 21.74
N GLN A 157 7.72 27.66 22.09
CA GLN A 157 8.58 26.73 22.83
C GLN A 157 7.94 26.25 24.14
N ALA A 158 7.35 27.16 24.91
CA ALA A 158 6.70 26.82 26.18
C ALA A 158 5.49 25.89 26.02
N LEU A 159 4.78 25.93 24.89
CA LEU A 159 3.70 24.98 24.60
C LEU A 159 4.26 23.63 24.15
N TYR A 160 5.30 23.65 23.32
CA TYR A 160 6.01 22.45 22.86
C TYR A 160 6.54 21.61 24.02
N ASP A 161 7.05 22.25 25.07
CA ASP A 161 7.62 21.58 26.25
C ASP A 161 6.55 20.96 27.16
N LYS A 162 5.28 21.37 27.04
CA LYS A 162 4.16 20.79 27.79
C LYS A 162 3.65 19.47 27.23
N PHE A 163 3.85 19.20 25.93
CA PHE A 163 3.38 17.96 25.32
C PHE A 163 4.25 16.77 25.75
N ASN A 164 3.60 15.70 26.22
CA ASN A 164 4.27 14.42 26.38
C ASN A 164 4.35 13.70 25.03
N LYS A 165 5.54 13.70 24.42
CA LYS A 165 5.79 13.17 23.07
C LYS A 165 5.80 11.64 23.00
N SER A 166 5.74 10.96 24.14
CA SER A 166 5.64 9.49 24.24
C SER A 166 4.20 9.00 24.37
N GLU A 167 3.23 9.91 24.44
CA GLU A 167 1.80 9.59 24.60
C GLU A 167 0.98 10.10 23.41
N SER A 168 -0.17 9.47 23.16
CA SER A 168 -1.08 9.89 22.11
C SER A 168 -1.66 11.29 22.40
N TRP A 169 -2.11 11.97 21.35
CA TRP A 169 -2.73 13.30 21.43
C TRP A 169 -3.97 13.35 22.34
N ASN A 170 -4.67 12.23 22.49
CA ASN A 170 -5.89 12.08 23.30
C ASN A 170 -5.63 11.42 24.67
N SER A 171 -4.37 11.32 25.10
CA SER A 171 -4.02 10.88 26.46
C SER A 171 -4.46 11.89 27.51
N ILE A 172 -4.54 11.45 28.77
CA ILE A 172 -4.92 12.31 29.92
C ILE A 172 -4.01 13.54 30.02
N ASN A 173 -2.72 13.41 29.67
CA ASN A 173 -1.76 14.51 29.75
C ASN A 173 -1.84 15.46 28.56
N ASN A 174 -2.03 14.96 27.34
CA ASN A 174 -2.03 15.78 26.12
C ASN A 174 -3.41 16.35 25.75
N GLN A 175 -4.49 15.65 26.09
CA GLN A 175 -5.85 16.05 25.74
C GLN A 175 -6.24 17.46 26.22
N PRO A 176 -5.88 17.90 27.45
CA PRO A 176 -6.18 19.26 27.89
C PRO A 176 -5.50 20.36 27.07
N LEU A 177 -4.35 20.05 26.43
CA LEU A 177 -3.58 21.01 25.63
C LEU A 177 -4.26 21.33 24.29
N LEU A 178 -5.30 20.58 23.87
CA LEU A 178 -6.04 20.87 22.64
C LEU A 178 -6.72 22.24 22.68
N ALA A 179 -7.16 22.70 23.86
CA ALA A 179 -7.74 24.03 24.05
C ALA A 179 -6.72 25.16 23.81
N SER A 180 -5.42 24.84 23.88
CA SER A 180 -4.31 25.76 23.62
C SER A 180 -3.90 25.70 22.14
N ILE A 181 -4.85 25.80 21.22
CA ILE A 181 -4.55 25.88 19.78
C ILE A 181 -3.88 27.22 19.44
N PRO A 182 -2.68 27.24 18.84
CA PRO A 182 -2.04 28.47 18.39
C PRO A 182 -2.85 29.23 17.34
N SER A 183 -2.83 30.57 17.35
CA SER A 183 -3.57 31.41 16.37
C SER A 183 -3.30 31.03 14.92
N VAL A 184 -2.07 30.63 14.63
CA VAL A 184 -1.59 30.25 13.30
C VAL A 184 -2.26 28.98 12.77
N TYR A 185 -2.69 28.07 13.63
CA TYR A 185 -3.41 26.85 13.23
C TYR A 185 -4.93 27.02 13.30
N GLN A 186 -5.43 28.11 13.88
CA GLN A 186 -6.85 28.38 13.97
C GLN A 186 -7.36 28.93 12.63
N SER A 187 -8.28 28.21 11.99
CA SER A 187 -8.91 28.66 10.75
C SER A 187 -9.93 29.77 11.06
N PRO A 188 -10.03 30.82 10.23
CA PRO A 188 -10.99 31.90 10.46
C PRO A 188 -12.46 31.49 10.26
N GLU A 189 -12.71 30.26 9.81
CA GLU A 189 -14.04 29.65 9.71
C GLU A 189 -14.51 28.99 11.02
N ARG A 190 -13.59 28.77 11.97
CA ARG A 190 -13.85 27.94 13.16
C ARG A 190 -13.01 28.34 14.36
N PHE A 191 -13.62 28.30 15.55
CA PHE A 191 -13.00 28.77 16.79
C PHE A 191 -12.95 27.70 17.89
N ASP A 192 -12.89 26.43 17.50
CA ASP A 192 -12.63 25.29 18.39
C ASP A 192 -11.20 24.75 18.21
N SER A 193 -10.91 23.55 18.75
CA SER A 193 -9.58 22.92 18.74
C SER A 193 -9.21 22.15 17.45
N ASN A 194 -10.01 22.16 16.39
CA ASN A 194 -9.59 21.59 15.10
C ASN A 194 -8.98 22.65 14.16
N THR A 195 -8.41 22.19 13.06
CA THR A 195 -7.79 23.03 12.03
C THR A 195 -8.15 22.53 10.63
N ASN A 196 -8.26 23.46 9.67
CA ASN A 196 -8.39 23.15 8.24
C ASN A 196 -7.03 23.08 7.53
N TYR A 197 -5.91 23.36 8.21
CA TYR A 197 -4.59 23.40 7.57
C TYR A 197 -3.91 22.04 7.73
N VAL A 198 -3.94 21.22 6.69
CA VAL A 198 -3.48 19.82 6.71
C VAL A 198 -2.47 19.54 5.61
N VAL A 199 -1.60 18.55 5.81
CA VAL A 199 -0.68 18.12 4.75
C VAL A 199 -1.35 17.05 3.86
N PRO A 200 -1.09 17.03 2.54
CA PRO A 200 -1.51 15.92 1.70
C PRO A 200 -0.72 14.66 2.04
N VAL A 201 -1.41 13.57 2.40
CA VAL A 201 -0.81 12.26 2.68
C VAL A 201 -1.26 11.23 1.65
N GLY A 202 -0.35 10.33 1.31
CA GLY A 202 -0.58 9.27 0.31
C GLY A 202 0.73 8.75 -0.25
N SER A 203 0.72 7.57 -0.86
CA SER A 203 1.93 6.86 -1.33
C SER A 203 2.81 7.63 -2.31
N SER A 204 2.25 8.64 -2.97
CA SER A 204 2.94 9.48 -3.96
C SER A 204 3.10 10.94 -3.50
N CYS A 205 2.64 11.29 -2.29
CA CYS A 205 2.70 12.64 -1.73
C CYS A 205 4.03 12.92 -1.02
N ALA A 206 4.31 14.21 -0.78
CA ALA A 206 5.49 14.64 -0.02
C ALA A 206 5.54 14.03 1.39
N PHE A 207 4.39 13.85 2.03
CA PHE A 207 4.25 13.36 3.41
C PHE A 207 3.82 11.90 3.45
N PHE A 208 4.55 11.03 2.73
CA PHE A 208 4.33 9.60 2.76
C PHE A 208 5.17 8.91 3.83
N SER A 209 4.51 8.22 4.76
CA SER A 209 5.10 7.33 5.77
C SER A 209 6.05 8.01 6.77
N ASN A 210 6.54 7.25 7.74
CA ASN A 210 7.58 7.69 8.68
C ASN A 210 8.99 7.78 8.05
N ARG A 211 9.13 7.59 6.73
CA ARG A 211 10.38 7.72 5.96
C ARG A 211 10.20 8.55 4.68
N PRO A 212 9.89 9.85 4.78
CA PRO A 212 9.62 10.69 3.63
C PRO A 212 10.88 10.88 2.79
N LYS A 213 10.68 11.06 1.47
CA LYS A 213 11.77 11.41 0.56
C LYS A 213 12.22 12.84 0.84
N PRO A 214 13.53 13.12 0.95
CA PRO A 214 14.01 14.48 1.10
C PRO A 214 13.63 15.30 -0.15
N PRO A 215 13.33 16.61 -0.03
CA PRO A 215 12.88 17.43 -1.16
C PRO A 215 13.81 17.45 -2.38
N ARG A 216 15.12 17.26 -2.17
CA ARG A 216 16.11 17.11 -3.25
C ARG A 216 15.88 15.90 -4.16
N ARG A 217 15.06 14.94 -3.73
CA ARG A 217 14.70 13.73 -4.47
C ARG A 217 13.26 13.75 -4.99
N TRP A 218 12.59 14.89 -4.95
CA TRP A 218 11.28 15.06 -5.60
C TRP A 218 11.52 15.31 -7.08
N GLU A 219 11.23 14.31 -7.92
CA GLU A 219 11.53 14.30 -9.35
C GLU A 219 10.72 15.37 -10.12
N ASP A 220 9.50 15.65 -9.69
CA ASP A 220 8.63 16.68 -10.30
C ASP A 220 9.07 18.11 -9.90
N GLY A 221 9.99 18.23 -8.96
CA GLY A 221 10.51 19.48 -8.44
C GLY A 221 9.71 20.03 -7.25
N MET A 222 10.42 20.59 -6.28
CA MET A 222 9.85 21.05 -5.01
C MET A 222 8.77 22.13 -5.16
N THR A 223 8.88 23.01 -6.17
CA THR A 223 7.91 24.08 -6.43
C THR A 223 6.63 23.60 -7.11
N ASN A 224 6.57 22.33 -7.52
CA ASN A 224 5.44 21.72 -8.23
C ASN A 224 4.62 20.78 -7.35
N ALA A 225 4.99 20.58 -6.08
CA ALA A 225 4.26 19.75 -5.14
C ALA A 225 3.62 20.59 -4.03
N ALA A 226 2.33 20.39 -3.76
CA ALA A 226 1.64 20.99 -2.64
C ALA A 226 2.05 20.29 -1.34
N ILE A 227 2.48 21.07 -0.35
CA ILE A 227 2.93 20.57 0.95
C ILE A 227 1.96 20.87 2.09
N LEU A 228 1.02 21.80 1.88
CA LEU A 228 -0.02 22.14 2.84
C LEU A 228 -1.25 22.59 2.07
N VAL A 229 -2.43 22.13 2.47
CA VAL A 229 -3.70 22.43 1.83
C VAL A 229 -4.69 22.88 2.89
N GLU A 230 -5.55 23.80 2.49
CA GLU A 230 -6.74 24.10 3.25
C GLU A 230 -7.91 23.22 2.82
N VAL A 231 -8.44 22.46 3.79
CA VAL A 231 -9.55 21.52 3.57
C VAL A 231 -10.89 22.10 3.97
N ASP A 232 -11.95 21.48 3.46
CA ASP A 232 -13.32 21.80 3.84
C ASP A 232 -13.56 21.48 5.33
N ASP A 233 -14.54 22.14 5.95
CA ASP A 233 -14.82 21.98 7.39
C ASP A 233 -15.17 20.55 7.80
N THR A 234 -15.73 19.76 6.89
CA THR A 234 -16.03 18.34 7.11
C THR A 234 -14.78 17.48 7.27
N HIS A 235 -13.61 17.99 6.87
CA HIS A 235 -12.30 17.33 6.96
C HIS A 235 -11.37 18.04 7.97
N ALA A 236 -11.88 18.97 8.77
CA ALA A 236 -11.10 19.61 9.82
C ALA A 236 -10.77 18.60 10.94
N VAL A 237 -9.51 18.61 11.40
CA VAL A 237 -8.96 17.62 12.34
C VAL A 237 -8.47 18.28 13.64
N PRO A 238 -8.55 17.61 14.81
CA PRO A 238 -7.95 18.15 16.03
C PRO A 238 -6.49 18.51 15.80
N TRP A 239 -6.08 19.73 16.18
CA TRP A 239 -4.80 20.28 15.69
C TRP A 239 -3.56 19.48 16.14
N SER A 240 -3.63 18.81 17.29
CA SER A 240 -2.57 17.95 17.83
C SER A 240 -2.67 16.49 17.40
N ALA A 241 -3.76 16.07 16.74
CA ALA A 241 -3.95 14.70 16.29
C ALA A 241 -3.15 14.40 15.02
N PRO A 242 -2.56 13.19 14.88
CA PRO A 242 -1.82 12.76 13.69
C PRO A 242 -2.77 12.35 12.55
N GLN A 243 -3.70 13.24 12.21
CA GLN A 243 -4.67 13.10 11.12
C GLN A 243 -4.48 14.25 10.14
N ASP A 244 -4.58 13.94 8.85
CA ASP A 244 -4.38 14.88 7.73
C ASP A 244 -5.18 14.40 6.49
N LEU A 245 -5.06 15.08 5.34
CA LEU A 245 -5.86 14.78 4.14
C LEU A 245 -5.25 13.64 3.33
N GLU A 246 -5.91 12.48 3.32
CA GLU A 246 -5.56 11.38 2.43
C GLU A 246 -6.03 11.67 1.00
N ILE A 247 -5.08 11.68 0.05
CA ILE A 247 -5.34 11.99 -1.35
C ILE A 247 -5.74 10.74 -2.12
N ASP A 248 -7.00 10.70 -2.56
CA ASP A 248 -7.45 9.79 -3.61
C ASP A 248 -7.04 10.34 -4.99
N LEU A 249 -6.09 9.68 -5.65
CA LEU A 249 -5.62 10.11 -6.97
C LEU A 249 -6.65 9.90 -8.09
N LEU A 250 -7.70 9.11 -7.86
CA LEU A 250 -8.84 8.96 -8.78
C LEU A 250 -9.85 10.09 -8.60
N ASN A 251 -9.98 10.60 -7.37
CA ASN A 251 -10.80 11.76 -7.04
C ASN A 251 -9.99 12.83 -6.29
N PRO A 252 -9.03 13.50 -6.97
CA PRO A 252 -8.06 14.38 -6.33
C PRO A 252 -8.65 15.70 -5.83
N LYS A 253 -9.97 15.91 -5.95
CA LYS A 253 -10.69 17.06 -5.40
C LYS A 253 -11.38 16.72 -4.07
N ALA A 254 -11.45 15.45 -3.69
CA ALA A 254 -12.10 15.03 -2.45
C ALA A 254 -11.46 15.73 -1.24
N GLY A 255 -12.29 16.35 -0.41
CA GLY A 255 -11.88 16.96 0.86
C GLY A 255 -11.47 18.44 0.81
N PHE A 256 -11.47 19.10 -0.35
CA PHE A 256 -11.18 20.54 -0.43
C PHE A 256 -11.85 21.26 -1.60
N GLY A 257 -11.90 22.60 -1.50
CA GLY A 257 -12.39 23.49 -2.55
C GLY A 257 -13.85 23.91 -2.41
N ASN A 258 -14.56 23.44 -1.38
CA ASN A 258 -15.92 23.88 -1.07
C ASN A 258 -15.95 24.95 0.03
N LEU A 259 -14.87 25.12 0.79
CA LEU A 259 -14.77 26.15 1.84
C LEU A 259 -14.92 27.59 1.29
N ARG A 260 -14.56 27.82 0.03
CA ARG A 260 -14.75 29.11 -0.67
C ARG A 260 -15.31 28.93 -2.07
N SER A 261 -16.02 29.94 -2.55
CA SER A 261 -16.67 29.90 -3.86
C SER A 261 -15.68 29.86 -5.03
N ASP A 262 -14.51 30.51 -4.91
CA ASP A 262 -13.60 30.79 -6.02
C ASP A 262 -12.35 29.89 -6.07
N GLY A 263 -12.13 29.01 -5.08
CA GLY A 263 -10.97 28.14 -5.01
C GLY A 263 -10.60 27.69 -3.59
N THR A 264 -9.44 27.03 -3.47
CA THR A 264 -8.80 26.73 -2.18
C THR A 264 -7.43 27.42 -2.09
N PHE A 265 -6.91 27.60 -0.87
CA PHE A 265 -5.52 28.00 -0.66
C PHE A 265 -4.63 26.80 -0.33
N LEU A 266 -3.36 26.91 -0.71
CA LEU A 266 -2.33 25.92 -0.41
C LEU A 266 -0.94 26.55 -0.33
N VAL A 267 0.03 25.74 0.08
CA VAL A 267 1.46 26.05 0.06
C VAL A 267 2.19 25.06 -0.84
N TRP A 268 2.95 25.57 -1.81
CA TRP A 268 3.87 24.79 -2.62
C TRP A 268 5.14 24.45 -1.82
N GLY A 269 5.85 23.37 -2.17
CA GLY A 269 7.12 23.02 -1.53
C GLY A 269 8.19 24.12 -1.61
N GLY A 270 8.04 25.11 -2.47
CA GLY A 270 8.86 26.33 -2.46
C GLY A 270 8.56 27.31 -1.31
N GLY A 271 7.57 27.04 -0.45
CA GLY A 271 7.06 27.96 0.55
C GLY A 271 6.06 28.99 0.00
N GLN A 272 5.80 29.00 -1.31
CA GLN A 272 4.88 29.94 -1.94
C GLN A 272 3.42 29.58 -1.61
N VAL A 273 2.70 30.52 -1.00
CA VAL A 273 1.24 30.45 -0.83
C VAL A 273 0.55 30.80 -2.15
N ALA A 274 -0.41 29.98 -2.57
CA ALA A 274 -1.17 30.18 -3.80
C ALA A 274 -2.66 29.84 -3.59
N SER A 275 -3.49 30.32 -4.52
CA SER A 275 -4.89 29.89 -4.62
C SER A 275 -5.09 29.04 -5.87
N ILE A 276 -5.81 27.92 -5.73
CA ILE A 276 -6.16 27.01 -6.83
C ILE A 276 -7.66 27.13 -7.13
N PRO A 277 -8.05 27.39 -8.39
CA PRO A 277 -9.46 27.51 -8.78
C PRO A 277 -10.25 26.20 -8.65
N ASN A 278 -11.54 26.30 -8.37
CA ASN A 278 -12.43 25.13 -8.24
C ASN A 278 -12.66 24.33 -9.53
N ASN A 279 -12.35 24.91 -10.68
CA ASN A 279 -12.53 24.31 -12.01
C ASN A 279 -11.24 23.73 -12.61
N VAL A 280 -10.18 23.56 -11.81
CA VAL A 280 -8.95 22.93 -12.30
C VAL A 280 -9.22 21.46 -12.64
N PRO A 281 -8.77 20.98 -13.83
CA PRO A 281 -8.93 19.58 -14.21
C PRO A 281 -8.32 18.62 -13.21
N GLY A 282 -8.97 17.47 -12.97
CA GLY A 282 -8.51 16.46 -12.02
C GLY A 282 -7.07 15.98 -12.26
N THR A 283 -6.63 15.89 -13.53
CA THR A 283 -5.25 15.54 -13.87
C THR A 283 -4.22 16.51 -13.29
N LYS A 284 -4.50 17.82 -13.35
CA LYS A 284 -3.60 18.84 -12.77
C LYS A 284 -3.66 18.89 -11.24
N LEU A 285 -4.82 18.63 -10.65
CA LEU A 285 -4.96 18.50 -9.19
C LEU A 285 -4.19 17.28 -8.68
N ARG A 286 -4.24 16.16 -9.40
CA ARG A 286 -3.45 14.96 -9.11
C ARG A 286 -1.95 15.27 -9.16
N ALA A 287 -1.48 15.88 -10.24
CA ALA A 287 -0.07 16.22 -10.43
C ALA A 287 0.49 17.08 -9.28
N MET A 288 -0.31 18.02 -8.79
CA MET A 288 0.03 18.89 -7.67
C MET A 288 0.30 18.14 -6.35
N PHE A 289 -0.31 16.97 -6.13
CA PHE A 289 -0.09 16.20 -4.91
C PHE A 289 1.05 15.20 -5.03
N THR A 290 1.48 14.85 -6.24
CA THR A 290 2.56 13.89 -6.44
C THR A 290 3.92 14.57 -6.46
N VAL A 291 4.92 13.98 -5.80
CA VAL A 291 6.31 14.47 -5.86
C VAL A 291 7.15 13.82 -6.97
N ASP A 292 6.72 12.65 -7.45
CA ASP A 292 7.38 11.83 -8.48
C ASP A 292 6.36 11.23 -9.48
N GLY A 293 5.33 12.01 -9.84
CA GLY A 293 4.32 11.64 -10.83
C GLY A 293 4.91 11.46 -12.22
N GLY A 294 5.96 12.21 -12.57
CA GLY A 294 6.61 12.18 -13.89
C GLY A 294 5.75 12.82 -14.99
N GLU A 295 4.65 13.46 -14.62
CA GLU A 295 3.79 14.24 -15.51
C GLU A 295 4.47 15.58 -15.82
N VAL A 296 4.30 16.10 -17.03
CA VAL A 296 4.77 17.47 -17.33
C VAL A 296 3.83 18.46 -16.65
N PHE A 297 4.18 18.86 -15.43
CA PHE A 297 3.38 19.76 -14.60
C PHE A 297 4.19 20.99 -14.16
N ASN A 298 3.53 22.14 -14.17
CA ASN A 298 4.07 23.39 -13.65
C ASN A 298 2.99 24.05 -12.79
N SER A 299 3.31 24.29 -11.52
CA SER A 299 2.39 24.88 -10.53
C SER A 299 1.85 26.24 -10.95
N GLY A 300 2.63 27.05 -11.67
CA GLY A 300 2.23 28.34 -12.22
C GLY A 300 1.07 28.26 -13.22
N THR A 301 0.83 27.10 -13.85
CA THR A 301 -0.28 26.92 -14.80
C THR A 301 -1.65 26.80 -14.14
N ILE A 302 -1.70 26.51 -12.84
CA ILE A 302 -2.94 26.41 -12.06
C ILE A 302 -2.99 27.38 -10.87
N SER A 303 -1.85 27.96 -10.50
CA SER A 303 -1.75 28.89 -9.38
C SER A 303 -2.29 30.27 -9.73
N ARG A 304 -3.08 30.83 -8.83
CA ARG A 304 -3.37 32.26 -8.75
C ARG A 304 -2.67 32.85 -7.53
N ALA A 305 -2.41 34.16 -7.58
CA ALA A 305 -1.94 34.89 -6.42
C ALA A 305 -2.94 34.73 -5.25
N ALA A 306 -2.42 34.50 -4.04
CA ALA A 306 -3.23 34.43 -2.85
C ALA A 306 -3.66 35.85 -2.44
N LEU A 307 -4.90 36.23 -2.76
CA LEU A 307 -5.43 37.58 -2.54
C LEU A 307 -6.56 37.57 -1.51
N ALA A 308 -6.56 38.60 -0.65
CA ALA A 308 -7.62 38.82 0.33
C ALA A 308 -8.98 39.16 -0.32
N GLU A 309 -8.99 39.77 -1.50
CA GLU A 309 -10.20 40.02 -2.29
C GLU A 309 -10.56 38.80 -3.16
N SER A 310 -11.85 38.46 -3.28
CA SER A 310 -12.29 37.42 -4.21
C SER A 310 -12.33 37.93 -5.65
N ASN A 311 -11.95 37.08 -6.61
CA ASN A 311 -11.92 37.46 -8.03
C ASN A 311 -13.33 37.65 -8.62
N GLU A 312 -14.34 37.04 -8.01
CA GLU A 312 -15.76 37.21 -8.36
C GLU A 312 -16.24 38.64 -8.09
N SER A 313 -15.75 39.27 -7.01
CA SER A 313 -16.05 40.66 -6.68
C SER A 313 -15.48 41.65 -7.70
N LYS A 314 -14.32 41.34 -8.32
CA LYS A 314 -13.72 42.17 -9.37
C LYS A 314 -14.49 42.11 -10.69
N LYS A 315 -15.11 40.96 -11.01
CA LYS A 315 -15.93 40.80 -12.22
C LYS A 315 -17.22 41.63 -12.15
N VAL A 316 -17.83 41.75 -10.96
CA VAL A 316 -19.01 42.60 -10.73
C VAL A 316 -18.67 44.10 -10.83
N VAL A 317 -17.47 44.51 -10.40
CA VAL A 317 -17.00 45.91 -10.49
C VAL A 317 -16.53 46.30 -11.90
N GLN A 318 -15.97 45.37 -12.69
CA GLN A 318 -15.58 45.66 -14.09
C GLN A 318 -16.75 45.65 -15.07
N THR A 319 -17.82 44.89 -14.80
CA THR A 319 -19.01 44.85 -15.68
C THR A 319 -19.84 46.13 -15.59
N SER A 320 -19.57 47.02 -14.63
CA SER A 320 -20.25 48.32 -14.48
C SER A 320 -19.54 49.50 -15.18
N ILE A 321 -18.41 49.28 -15.89
CA ILE A 321 -17.62 50.37 -16.53
C ILE A 321 -17.50 50.24 -18.06
N ALA A 322 -17.99 49.17 -18.70
CA ALA A 322 -17.88 49.01 -20.15
C ALA A 322 -19.24 48.97 -20.85
N SER A 323 -19.84 50.14 -21.02
CA SER A 323 -20.88 50.39 -22.03
C SER A 323 -20.35 51.43 -23.01
N ASN A 324 -19.87 51.00 -24.18
CA ASN A 324 -20.27 51.64 -25.44
C ASN A 324 -19.79 50.84 -26.68
N ASP A 325 -20.79 50.51 -27.49
CA ASP A 325 -20.84 50.61 -28.94
C ASP A 325 -19.77 49.92 -29.81
N SER A 326 -20.20 48.90 -30.56
CA SER A 326 -20.34 49.01 -32.03
C SER A 326 -20.80 47.66 -32.62
N GLN A 327 -21.88 47.73 -33.39
CA GLN A 327 -22.45 46.67 -34.20
C GLN A 327 -21.54 46.27 -35.36
N VAL A 328 -21.53 44.98 -35.75
CA VAL A 328 -21.63 44.55 -37.16
C VAL A 328 -22.39 43.21 -37.23
N GLU A 329 -23.45 43.23 -38.04
CA GLU A 329 -24.32 42.13 -38.48
C GLU A 329 -23.60 41.08 -39.35
N VAL A 330 -23.91 39.79 -39.15
CA VAL A 330 -24.08 38.81 -40.25
C VAL A 330 -25.18 37.81 -39.90
N THR A 331 -26.32 38.00 -40.56
CA THR A 331 -27.37 37.07 -41.03
C THR A 331 -27.68 35.78 -40.26
N ARG A 332 -28.92 35.74 -39.76
CA ARG A 332 -29.64 34.54 -39.30
C ARG A 332 -30.16 33.73 -40.49
N ASN A 333 -29.97 32.41 -40.45
CA ASN A 333 -30.96 31.46 -40.95
C ASN A 333 -31.32 30.51 -39.82
N ALA A 334 -32.60 30.46 -39.51
CA ALA A 334 -33.18 29.64 -38.45
C ALA A 334 -33.60 28.27 -38.98
N THR A 335 -33.87 27.39 -38.01
CA THR A 335 -34.80 26.24 -38.06
C THR A 335 -34.21 24.88 -38.46
N ALA A 336 -33.87 24.07 -37.46
CA ALA A 336 -34.46 22.74 -37.22
C ALA A 336 -33.79 22.07 -36.00
N ALA A 337 -34.60 21.64 -35.03
CA ALA A 337 -34.15 20.81 -33.91
C ALA A 337 -33.77 19.40 -34.41
N PRO A 338 -32.71 18.75 -33.89
CA PRO A 338 -32.48 17.33 -34.13
C PRO A 338 -33.31 16.45 -33.17
N PRO A 339 -33.75 15.26 -33.63
CA PRO A 339 -34.71 14.40 -32.93
C PRO A 339 -34.08 13.55 -31.81
N PRO A 340 -34.89 12.88 -30.96
CA PRO A 340 -34.40 12.05 -29.87
C PRO A 340 -33.80 10.75 -30.44
N THR A 341 -32.50 10.72 -30.72
CA THR A 341 -31.82 9.48 -31.12
C THR A 341 -30.34 9.45 -30.73
N VAL A 342 -30.05 9.71 -29.45
CA VAL A 342 -28.72 9.41 -28.88
C VAL A 342 -28.81 8.49 -27.66
N GLU A 343 -29.96 8.39 -27.00
CA GLU A 343 -30.17 7.41 -25.92
C GLU A 343 -30.39 5.98 -26.42
N ARG A 344 -30.96 5.76 -27.62
CA ARG A 344 -31.15 4.41 -28.19
C ARG A 344 -29.87 3.75 -28.74
N SER A 345 -28.80 4.53 -28.95
CA SER A 345 -27.53 4.03 -29.47
C SER A 345 -26.64 3.48 -28.36
N LEU A 346 -26.78 3.99 -27.13
CA LEU A 346 -26.05 3.51 -25.95
C LEU A 346 -26.73 2.30 -25.30
N SER A 347 -28.05 2.13 -25.47
CA SER A 347 -28.77 0.93 -25.03
C SER A 347 -28.57 -0.28 -25.95
N ARG A 348 -28.20 -0.08 -27.23
CA ARG A 348 -27.91 -1.20 -28.17
C ARG A 348 -26.52 -1.81 -27.96
N VAL A 349 -25.58 -1.07 -27.38
CA VAL A 349 -24.25 -1.60 -27.02
C VAL A 349 -24.31 -2.36 -25.68
N THR A 350 -25.34 -2.15 -24.86
CA THR A 350 -25.60 -2.90 -23.62
C THR A 350 -26.63 -4.04 -23.77
N GLN A 351 -27.26 -4.20 -24.94
CA GLN A 351 -28.13 -5.35 -25.28
C GLN A 351 -27.58 -6.25 -26.40
N ALA A 352 -26.33 -6.06 -26.83
CA ALA A 352 -25.67 -6.95 -27.79
C ALA A 352 -25.03 -8.21 -27.15
N SER A 353 -25.24 -8.48 -25.85
CA SER A 353 -24.70 -9.66 -25.18
C SER A 353 -25.70 -10.82 -25.02
N SER A 354 -26.83 -10.83 -25.72
CA SER A 354 -27.86 -11.88 -25.56
C SER A 354 -28.16 -12.70 -26.83
N GLN A 355 -27.20 -12.87 -27.74
CA GLN A 355 -27.35 -13.78 -28.91
C GLN A 355 -26.11 -14.62 -29.27
N HIS A 356 -25.19 -14.89 -28.35
CA HIS A 356 -24.08 -15.83 -28.60
C HIS A 356 -24.17 -17.03 -27.66
N SER A 357 -25.09 -17.95 -27.98
CA SER A 357 -25.42 -19.14 -27.18
C SER A 357 -24.40 -20.30 -27.31
N ASP A 358 -23.37 -20.19 -28.15
CA ASP A 358 -22.48 -21.33 -28.49
C ASP A 358 -20.96 -21.05 -28.29
N LEU A 359 -20.58 -19.89 -27.77
CA LEU A 359 -19.15 -19.58 -27.52
C LEU A 359 -18.72 -20.11 -26.14
N TYR A 360 -17.49 -20.65 -26.05
CA TYR A 360 -16.87 -21.09 -24.80
C TYR A 360 -16.98 -20.01 -23.72
N ASN A 361 -17.59 -20.33 -22.58
CA ASN A 361 -17.68 -19.44 -21.43
C ASN A 361 -16.56 -19.77 -20.43
N PHE A 362 -15.38 -19.18 -20.63
CA PHE A 362 -14.21 -19.50 -19.81
C PHE A 362 -14.34 -19.02 -18.36
N VAL A 363 -15.19 -18.04 -18.09
CA VAL A 363 -15.49 -17.57 -16.74
C VAL A 363 -16.26 -18.65 -15.96
N GLU A 364 -17.29 -19.23 -16.57
CA GLU A 364 -18.08 -20.31 -15.97
C GLU A 364 -17.27 -21.61 -15.84
N ASP A 365 -16.47 -21.94 -16.85
CA ASP A 365 -15.54 -23.06 -16.80
C ASP A 365 -14.49 -22.89 -15.69
N ALA A 366 -13.96 -21.67 -15.50
CA ALA A 366 -13.06 -21.37 -14.39
C ALA A 366 -13.75 -21.59 -13.04
N SER A 367 -14.95 -21.04 -12.85
CA SER A 367 -15.75 -21.24 -11.64
C SER A 367 -15.99 -22.72 -11.35
N PHE A 368 -16.41 -23.49 -12.34
CA PHE A 368 -16.63 -24.93 -12.21
C PHE A 368 -15.35 -25.67 -11.82
N ALA A 369 -14.21 -25.31 -12.42
CA ALA A 369 -12.93 -25.90 -12.05
C ALA A 369 -12.55 -25.60 -10.60
N PHE A 370 -12.78 -24.38 -10.10
CA PHE A 370 -12.56 -24.06 -8.69
C PHE A 370 -13.53 -24.81 -7.75
N GLU A 371 -14.81 -24.93 -8.12
CA GLU A 371 -15.81 -25.68 -7.34
C GLU A 371 -15.48 -27.17 -7.24
N THR A 372 -14.87 -27.74 -8.29
CA THR A 372 -14.53 -29.17 -8.37
C THR A 372 -13.08 -29.50 -7.98
N GLN A 373 -12.38 -28.58 -7.31
CA GLN A 373 -10.99 -28.76 -6.85
C GLN A 373 -10.02 -29.08 -8.01
N GLN A 374 -10.20 -28.37 -9.13
CA GLN A 374 -9.34 -28.39 -10.31
C GLN A 374 -8.68 -27.00 -10.49
N GLU A 375 -8.06 -26.49 -9.44
CA GLU A 375 -7.63 -25.09 -9.28
C GLU A 375 -6.61 -24.68 -10.33
N SER A 376 -5.63 -25.54 -10.66
CA SER A 376 -4.65 -25.26 -11.73
C SER A 376 -5.35 -24.96 -13.06
N LYS A 377 -6.42 -25.69 -13.37
CA LYS A 377 -7.21 -25.48 -14.59
C LYS A 377 -8.04 -24.21 -14.48
N GLY A 378 -8.65 -23.97 -13.32
CA GLY A 378 -9.41 -22.73 -13.05
C GLY A 378 -8.58 -21.45 -13.23
N VAL A 379 -7.32 -21.47 -12.78
CA VAL A 379 -6.37 -20.36 -12.97
C VAL A 379 -6.04 -20.15 -14.45
N GLU A 380 -5.75 -21.21 -15.20
CA GLU A 380 -5.50 -21.11 -16.65
C GLU A 380 -6.71 -20.57 -17.41
N LEU A 381 -7.91 -21.04 -17.08
CA LEU A 381 -9.17 -20.57 -17.67
C LEU A 381 -9.43 -19.10 -17.32
N THR A 382 -9.00 -18.64 -16.15
CA THR A 382 -9.07 -17.21 -15.79
C THR A 382 -8.10 -16.35 -16.61
N TYR A 383 -6.91 -16.84 -16.91
CA TYR A 383 -6.00 -16.13 -17.83
C TYR A 383 -6.56 -16.10 -19.25
N ILE A 384 -7.15 -17.21 -19.71
CA ILE A 384 -7.80 -17.27 -21.03
C ILE A 384 -8.98 -16.30 -21.09
N SER A 385 -9.86 -16.28 -20.08
CA SER A 385 -11.02 -15.37 -20.05
C SER A 385 -10.60 -13.89 -20.11
N PHE A 386 -9.48 -13.53 -19.48
CA PHE A 386 -8.88 -12.20 -19.60
C PHE A 386 -8.32 -11.93 -20.99
N LEU A 387 -7.60 -12.89 -21.59
CA LEU A 387 -7.03 -12.75 -22.94
C LEU A 387 -8.10 -12.61 -24.03
N VAL A 388 -9.25 -13.28 -23.89
CA VAL A 388 -10.37 -13.22 -24.84
C VAL A 388 -11.37 -12.10 -24.54
N GLU A 389 -11.09 -11.27 -23.53
CA GLU A 389 -11.92 -10.12 -23.12
C GLU A 389 -13.32 -10.51 -22.59
N GLN A 390 -13.47 -11.73 -22.08
CA GLN A 390 -14.67 -12.15 -21.33
C GLN A 390 -14.63 -11.65 -19.88
N LEU A 391 -13.43 -11.48 -19.32
CA LEU A 391 -13.21 -10.85 -18.02
C LEU A 391 -12.80 -9.39 -18.22
N GLY A 392 -13.68 -8.47 -17.81
CA GLY A 392 -13.66 -7.09 -18.28
C GLY A 392 -12.71 -6.09 -17.60
N THR A 393 -11.97 -6.44 -16.53
CA THR A 393 -11.22 -5.41 -15.79
C THR A 393 -9.82 -5.81 -15.35
N VAL A 394 -8.89 -4.87 -15.59
CA VAL A 394 -7.55 -4.75 -14.95
C VAL A 394 -7.67 -4.84 -13.42
N ASP A 395 -8.83 -4.47 -12.87
CA ASP A 395 -9.15 -4.45 -11.44
C ASP A 395 -9.11 -5.83 -10.76
N GLU A 396 -9.06 -6.92 -11.51
CA GLU A 396 -8.84 -8.27 -10.96
C GLU A 396 -7.35 -8.55 -10.68
N TYR A 397 -6.43 -7.72 -11.15
CA TYR A 397 -5.00 -7.86 -10.91
C TYR A 397 -4.50 -7.00 -9.76
N ARG A 398 -3.61 -7.56 -8.96
CA ARG A 398 -2.94 -6.88 -7.85
C ARG A 398 -1.43 -7.03 -7.96
N TRP A 399 -0.69 -6.08 -7.43
CA TRP A 399 0.76 -6.13 -7.42
C TRP A 399 1.30 -6.98 -6.29
N ILE A 400 2.14 -7.94 -6.64
CA ILE A 400 2.83 -8.81 -5.70
C ILE A 400 4.25 -8.31 -5.57
N SER A 401 4.52 -7.53 -4.53
CA SER A 401 5.79 -6.78 -4.41
C SER A 401 7.03 -7.68 -4.28
N GLY A 402 6.90 -8.86 -3.68
CA GLY A 402 7.91 -9.91 -3.59
C GLY A 402 8.29 -10.46 -4.96
N LEU A 403 7.28 -10.61 -5.83
CA LEU A 403 7.42 -11.08 -7.20
C LEU A 403 7.59 -9.93 -8.21
N LYS A 404 7.53 -8.67 -7.78
CA LYS A 404 7.58 -7.45 -8.61
C LYS A 404 6.83 -7.61 -9.94
N ARG A 405 5.60 -8.09 -9.86
CA ARG A 405 4.71 -8.31 -11.01
C ARG A 405 3.25 -8.14 -10.57
N PRO A 406 2.35 -7.81 -11.50
CA PRO A 406 0.93 -7.97 -11.26
C PRO A 406 0.52 -9.44 -11.38
N ALA A 407 -0.49 -9.84 -10.61
CA ALA A 407 -1.09 -11.17 -10.68
C ALA A 407 -2.55 -11.12 -10.22
N ALA A 408 -3.40 -11.92 -10.87
CA ALA A 408 -4.76 -12.18 -10.40
C ALA A 408 -4.75 -13.16 -9.21
N PHE A 409 -3.75 -14.06 -9.18
CA PHE A 409 -3.55 -15.05 -8.12
C PHE A 409 -2.06 -15.23 -7.82
N VAL A 410 -1.76 -15.76 -6.63
CA VAL A 410 -0.42 -16.27 -6.29
C VAL A 410 -0.56 -17.72 -5.86
N ARG A 411 -0.02 -18.66 -6.64
CA ARG A 411 -0.01 -20.08 -6.29
C ARG A 411 1.25 -20.42 -5.49
N TYR A 412 1.05 -21.09 -4.36
CA TYR A 412 2.14 -21.58 -3.53
C TYR A 412 2.42 -23.03 -3.84
N GLY A 413 3.69 -23.40 -3.91
CA GLY A 413 4.13 -24.77 -4.01
C GLY A 413 5.04 -25.10 -2.85
N VAL A 414 4.96 -26.32 -2.34
CA VAL A 414 5.87 -26.82 -1.30
C VAL A 414 6.62 -28.01 -1.87
N ALA A 415 7.93 -28.03 -1.66
CA ALA A 415 8.78 -29.14 -2.05
C ALA A 415 9.85 -29.38 -0.99
N ILE A 416 10.37 -30.60 -0.99
CA ILE A 416 11.52 -30.98 -0.17
C ILE A 416 12.71 -31.27 -1.09
N ASP A 417 13.82 -30.56 -0.83
CA ASP A 417 15.13 -30.86 -1.41
C ASP A 417 15.93 -31.65 -0.37
N TYR A 418 16.15 -32.93 -0.62
CA TYR A 418 16.78 -33.81 0.36
C TYR A 418 18.18 -34.25 -0.05
N SER A 419 19.09 -34.25 0.92
CA SER A 419 20.44 -34.81 0.78
C SER A 419 20.82 -35.59 2.04
N GLY A 420 20.96 -36.92 1.92
CA GLY A 420 21.35 -37.76 3.03
C GLY A 420 21.26 -39.26 2.72
N PRO A 421 21.70 -40.12 3.65
CA PRO A 421 21.71 -41.57 3.46
C PRO A 421 20.35 -42.25 3.66
N ASP A 422 19.37 -41.60 4.30
CA ASP A 422 18.03 -42.15 4.57
C ASP A 422 17.05 -41.76 3.46
N HIS A 423 16.79 -42.68 2.54
CA HIS A 423 15.92 -42.45 1.38
C HIS A 423 14.49 -43.01 1.52
N ASP A 424 14.21 -43.79 2.56
CA ASP A 424 12.95 -44.57 2.61
C ASP A 424 11.71 -43.72 2.94
N ASP A 425 11.84 -42.67 3.76
CA ASP A 425 10.74 -41.73 4.06
C ASP A 425 10.35 -40.85 2.85
N LEU A 426 11.20 -40.79 1.82
CA LEU A 426 11.08 -39.87 0.67
C LEU A 426 10.49 -40.53 -0.57
N LYS A 427 10.66 -41.85 -0.75
CA LYS A 427 10.06 -42.61 -1.87
C LYS A 427 8.54 -42.48 -1.90
N VAL A 428 7.94 -42.39 -0.73
CA VAL A 428 6.49 -42.27 -0.61
C VAL A 428 6.03 -40.91 -1.20
N LEU A 429 6.84 -39.84 -1.11
CA LEU A 429 6.50 -38.50 -1.60
C LEU A 429 6.78 -38.33 -3.11
N THR A 430 7.52 -39.26 -3.72
CA THR A 430 7.78 -39.28 -5.17
C THR A 430 6.75 -40.10 -5.94
N ASP A 431 6.13 -41.10 -5.31
CA ASP A 431 5.34 -42.15 -5.99
C ASP A 431 3.81 -42.01 -5.85
N GLU A 432 3.30 -41.16 -4.95
CA GLU A 432 1.86 -41.05 -4.65
C GLU A 432 1.22 -39.71 -5.07
N ASP A 433 -0.13 -39.70 -5.00
CA ASP A 433 -1.04 -38.60 -5.32
C ASP A 433 -0.50 -37.25 -4.82
N GLN A 434 -0.26 -36.29 -5.71
CA GLN A 434 0.40 -35.01 -5.41
C GLN A 434 -0.55 -33.99 -4.73
N ASN A 435 -1.62 -34.48 -4.13
CA ASN A 435 -2.57 -33.68 -3.39
C ASN A 435 -1.95 -33.18 -2.08
N TRP A 436 -1.98 -31.86 -1.86
CA TRP A 436 -1.47 -31.23 -0.63
C TRP A 436 -2.10 -31.81 0.63
N ARG A 437 -3.42 -32.00 0.67
CA ARG A 437 -4.14 -32.48 1.87
C ARG A 437 -3.67 -33.88 2.27
N SER A 438 -3.43 -34.74 1.29
CA SER A 438 -2.97 -36.12 1.51
C SER A 438 -1.51 -36.18 1.96
N ASN A 439 -0.67 -35.24 1.52
CA ASN A 439 0.79 -35.28 1.77
C ASN A 439 1.27 -34.37 2.89
N ARG A 440 0.49 -33.39 3.32
CA ARG A 440 0.87 -32.39 4.33
C ARG A 440 1.56 -32.99 5.56
N SER A 441 0.92 -33.97 6.21
CA SER A 441 1.46 -34.61 7.43
C SER A 441 2.81 -35.31 7.18
N ARG A 442 2.97 -35.88 5.98
CA ARG A 442 4.20 -36.56 5.57
C ARG A 442 5.30 -35.54 5.27
N MET A 443 4.97 -34.44 4.60
CA MET A 443 5.89 -33.32 4.42
C MET A 443 6.33 -32.73 5.76
N GLU A 444 5.45 -32.64 6.75
CA GLU A 444 5.80 -32.18 8.11
C GLU A 444 6.80 -33.09 8.79
N THR A 445 6.58 -34.40 8.68
CA THR A 445 7.46 -35.41 9.25
C THR A 445 8.88 -35.28 8.68
N VAL A 446 8.98 -35.04 7.36
CA VAL A 446 10.26 -34.90 6.68
C VAL A 446 10.90 -33.53 6.90
N ALA A 447 10.14 -32.44 6.91
CA ALA A 447 10.68 -31.08 7.04
C ALA A 447 10.86 -30.60 8.50
N GLY A 448 10.34 -31.34 9.49
CA GLY A 448 10.57 -31.09 10.92
C GLY A 448 9.78 -29.92 11.49
N GLU A 449 10.15 -29.45 12.68
CA GLU A 449 9.33 -28.50 13.47
C GLU A 449 9.11 -27.14 12.79
N LEU A 450 9.99 -26.74 11.85
CA LEU A 450 9.85 -25.50 11.08
C LEU A 450 8.64 -25.53 10.13
N SER A 451 8.31 -26.71 9.58
CA SER A 451 7.36 -26.77 8.49
C SER A 451 5.91 -26.59 8.95
N LYS A 452 5.53 -27.17 10.08
CA LYS A 452 4.15 -27.10 10.59
C LYS A 452 3.61 -25.67 10.74
N PRO A 453 4.27 -24.74 11.47
CA PRO A 453 3.78 -23.37 11.59
C PRO A 453 3.73 -22.64 10.23
N ILE A 454 4.66 -22.97 9.32
CA ILE A 454 4.67 -22.40 7.97
C ILE A 454 3.51 -22.95 7.15
N PHE A 455 3.21 -24.24 7.22
CA PHE A 455 2.09 -24.87 6.53
C PHE A 455 0.75 -24.34 7.05
N ASP A 456 0.58 -24.25 8.37
CA ASP A 456 -0.59 -23.63 9.01
C ASP A 456 -0.78 -22.19 8.51
N MET A 457 0.31 -21.42 8.42
CA MET A 457 0.28 -20.06 7.92
C MET A 457 -0.04 -19.98 6.43
N LEU A 458 0.55 -20.86 5.61
CA LEU A 458 0.25 -20.94 4.19
C LEU A 458 -1.24 -21.18 4.00
N GLU A 459 -1.82 -22.18 4.66
CA GLU A 459 -3.26 -22.49 4.60
C GLU A 459 -4.16 -21.35 5.10
N ARG A 460 -3.69 -20.53 6.04
CA ARG A 460 -4.41 -19.31 6.45
C ARG A 460 -4.25 -18.14 5.47
N SER A 461 -3.19 -18.16 4.67
CA SER A 461 -2.77 -17.03 3.83
C SER A 461 -3.29 -17.07 2.39
N VAL A 462 -3.95 -18.15 1.95
CA VAL A 462 -4.41 -18.31 0.55
C VAL A 462 -5.89 -17.97 0.35
N PRO A 463 -6.30 -17.40 -0.81
CA PRO A 463 -5.89 -16.08 -1.29
C PRO A 463 -7.09 -15.22 -1.72
N PHE A 464 -6.78 -13.96 -2.01
CA PHE A 464 -7.56 -13.04 -2.83
C PHE A 464 -8.16 -13.76 -4.05
N THR A 465 -9.45 -14.01 -3.97
CA THR A 465 -10.26 -14.63 -5.02
C THR A 465 -10.81 -13.50 -5.89
N PRO A 466 -10.65 -13.55 -7.23
CA PRO A 466 -11.27 -12.60 -8.14
C PRO A 466 -12.74 -12.37 -7.83
N SER A 467 -13.19 -11.13 -8.01
CA SER A 467 -14.51 -10.73 -7.54
C SER A 467 -15.63 -11.53 -8.22
N PHE A 468 -15.43 -11.96 -9.47
CA PHE A 468 -16.39 -12.82 -10.19
C PHE A 468 -16.57 -14.20 -9.57
N LEU A 469 -15.50 -14.80 -9.03
CA LEU A 469 -15.58 -16.09 -8.32
C LEU A 469 -16.28 -15.92 -6.96
N GLN A 470 -16.15 -14.76 -6.32
CA GLN A 470 -16.90 -14.44 -5.09
C GLN A 470 -18.40 -14.30 -5.38
N GLN A 471 -18.77 -13.60 -6.45
CA GLN A 471 -20.18 -13.38 -6.83
C GLN A 471 -20.91 -14.66 -7.26
N GLN A 472 -20.22 -15.60 -7.93
CA GLN A 472 -20.81 -16.89 -8.29
C GLN A 472 -20.88 -17.87 -7.11
N SER A 473 -19.91 -17.83 -6.19
CA SER A 473 -19.90 -18.68 -4.99
C SER A 473 -21.08 -18.49 -4.03
N ILE A 474 -21.80 -17.35 -4.14
CA ILE A 474 -23.01 -17.03 -3.36
C ILE A 474 -24.22 -17.87 -3.83
N ARG A 475 -24.18 -18.45 -5.05
CA ARG A 475 -25.34 -19.14 -5.63
C ARG A 475 -25.30 -20.68 -5.55
N SER A 476 -24.16 -21.30 -5.24
CA SER A 476 -23.98 -22.76 -5.45
C SER A 476 -23.22 -23.52 -4.34
N ARG A 477 -22.85 -22.91 -3.20
CA ARG A 477 -22.08 -23.62 -2.16
C ARG A 477 -22.97 -24.36 -1.13
N PRO A 478 -22.78 -25.68 -0.91
CA PRO A 478 -23.32 -26.35 0.27
C PRO A 478 -22.63 -25.84 1.55
N ILE A 479 -23.41 -25.77 2.62
CA ILE A 479 -22.99 -25.30 3.95
C ILE A 479 -21.96 -26.28 4.53
N GLY A 480 -20.73 -25.83 4.79
CA GLY A 480 -19.74 -26.57 5.59
C GLY A 480 -18.38 -26.88 4.95
N VAL A 481 -18.12 -26.52 3.69
CA VAL A 481 -16.80 -26.73 3.07
C VAL A 481 -15.90 -25.49 3.29
N ALA A 482 -14.84 -25.63 4.10
CA ALA A 482 -13.88 -24.56 4.33
C ALA A 482 -13.13 -24.23 3.02
N ALA A 483 -13.21 -22.97 2.58
CA ALA A 483 -12.67 -22.47 1.31
C ALA A 483 -11.14 -22.37 1.25
N ASN A 484 -10.40 -22.90 2.23
CA ASN A 484 -9.12 -22.29 2.63
C ASN A 484 -7.86 -23.17 2.42
N SER A 485 -7.94 -24.38 1.85
CA SER A 485 -6.75 -25.26 1.69
C SER A 485 -6.40 -25.64 0.24
N ALA A 486 -6.98 -24.96 -0.74
CA ALA A 486 -7.02 -25.39 -2.15
C ALA A 486 -5.84 -24.89 -3.03
N ASP A 487 -4.98 -24.00 -2.53
CA ASP A 487 -4.02 -23.25 -3.36
C ASP A 487 -2.54 -23.55 -3.11
N ILE A 488 -2.27 -24.59 -2.31
CA ILE A 488 -0.93 -25.10 -2.07
C ILE A 488 -0.73 -26.36 -2.91
N GLU A 489 0.24 -26.33 -3.81
CA GLU A 489 0.66 -27.48 -4.61
C GLU A 489 1.74 -28.26 -3.86
N CYS A 490 1.53 -29.56 -3.64
CA CYS A 490 2.59 -30.45 -3.19
C CYS A 490 3.38 -30.89 -4.43
N LEU A 491 4.67 -30.53 -4.48
CA LEU A 491 5.58 -30.96 -5.56
C LEU A 491 6.43 -32.17 -5.16
N GLY A 492 6.15 -32.75 -4.00
CA GLY A 492 6.84 -33.91 -3.45
C GLY A 492 8.25 -33.59 -2.96
N ALA A 493 9.11 -34.60 -3.00
CA ALA A 493 10.50 -34.51 -2.60
C ALA A 493 11.43 -34.96 -3.73
N SER A 494 12.58 -34.30 -3.86
CA SER A 494 13.62 -34.73 -4.80
C SER A 494 14.99 -34.34 -4.27
N ASN A 495 16.04 -35.02 -4.74
CA ASN A 495 17.43 -34.59 -4.57
C ASN A 495 17.94 -33.77 -5.77
N ASP A 496 17.08 -33.57 -6.79
CA ASP A 496 17.37 -32.77 -7.96
C ASP A 496 16.46 -31.53 -7.99
N GLN A 497 17.04 -30.37 -7.70
CA GLN A 497 16.33 -29.09 -7.76
C GLN A 497 15.79 -28.79 -9.17
N GLY A 498 16.38 -29.36 -10.23
CA GLY A 498 15.89 -29.23 -11.61
C GLY A 498 14.52 -29.89 -11.78
N ASN A 499 14.32 -31.08 -11.22
CA ASN A 499 13.04 -31.78 -11.25
C ASN A 499 11.96 -31.02 -10.46
N ILE A 500 12.31 -30.51 -9.28
CA ILE A 500 11.39 -29.69 -8.48
C ILE A 500 11.00 -28.43 -9.24
N ALA A 501 11.96 -27.75 -9.87
CA ALA A 501 11.68 -26.53 -10.62
C ALA A 501 10.81 -26.81 -11.86
N ARG A 502 11.04 -27.93 -12.55
CA ARG A 502 10.19 -28.38 -13.66
C ARG A 502 8.76 -28.71 -13.20
N ALA A 503 8.62 -29.38 -12.04
CA ALA A 503 7.31 -29.68 -11.46
C ALA A 503 6.56 -28.38 -11.08
N ALA A 504 7.27 -27.41 -10.49
CA ALA A 504 6.72 -26.10 -10.17
C ALA A 504 6.20 -25.38 -11.42
N ASP A 505 6.95 -25.42 -12.53
CA ASP A 505 6.51 -24.83 -13.79
C ASP A 505 5.25 -25.52 -14.35
N LEU A 506 5.25 -26.86 -14.41
CA LEU A 506 4.13 -27.65 -14.93
C LEU A 506 2.84 -27.50 -14.12
N ARG A 507 2.96 -27.08 -12.85
CA ARG A 507 1.84 -26.86 -11.93
C ARG A 507 1.54 -25.38 -11.72
N ASN A 508 2.14 -24.49 -12.51
CA ASN A 508 1.90 -23.05 -12.45
C ASN A 508 2.15 -22.44 -11.05
N VAL A 509 3.13 -22.98 -10.31
CA VAL A 509 3.53 -22.45 -9.00
C VAL A 509 4.23 -21.10 -9.19
N ASP A 510 3.84 -20.09 -8.39
CA ASP A 510 4.42 -18.76 -8.40
C ASP A 510 5.53 -18.59 -7.37
N VAL A 511 5.28 -19.12 -6.18
CA VAL A 511 6.20 -19.06 -5.05
C VAL A 511 6.42 -20.47 -4.54
N LEU A 512 7.67 -20.93 -4.62
CA LEU A 512 8.05 -22.26 -4.13
C LEU A 512 8.69 -22.15 -2.75
N PHE A 513 8.09 -22.79 -1.77
CA PHE A 513 8.64 -23.03 -0.43
C PHE A 513 9.43 -24.34 -0.46
N LEU A 514 10.74 -24.22 -0.64
CA LEU A 514 11.68 -25.33 -0.73
C LEU A 514 12.32 -25.59 0.62
N PHE A 515 11.94 -26.69 1.26
CA PHE A 515 12.56 -27.17 2.49
C PHE A 515 13.77 -28.02 2.13
N ARG A 516 14.97 -27.50 2.41
CA ARG A 516 16.21 -28.25 2.26
C ARG A 516 16.47 -29.03 3.51
N VAL A 517 16.50 -30.35 3.38
CA VAL A 517 16.68 -31.29 4.48
C VAL A 517 17.99 -32.04 4.24
N GLU A 518 18.95 -31.82 5.13
CA GLU A 518 20.26 -32.44 5.08
C GLU A 518 20.49 -33.34 6.29
N ASP A 519 20.73 -34.61 6.05
CA ASP A 519 21.10 -35.57 7.07
C ASP A 519 22.63 -35.78 7.05
N ARG A 520 23.29 -35.35 8.13
CA ARG A 520 24.75 -35.41 8.26
C ARG A 520 25.14 -36.42 9.32
N VAL A 521 25.92 -37.43 8.94
CA VAL A 521 26.49 -38.40 9.89
C VAL A 521 27.45 -37.67 10.83
N SER A 522 27.29 -37.90 12.13
CA SER A 522 28.11 -37.32 13.18
C SER A 522 29.55 -37.81 13.06
N ARG A 523 30.50 -36.87 13.03
CA ARG A 523 31.94 -37.18 13.02
C ARG A 523 32.41 -37.86 14.31
N SER A 524 31.70 -37.66 15.42
CA SER A 524 32.06 -38.20 16.74
C SER A 524 31.42 -39.57 17.02
N ILE A 525 30.26 -39.87 16.43
CA ILE A 525 29.54 -41.14 16.62
C ILE A 525 28.99 -41.55 15.25
N LYS A 526 29.66 -42.50 14.58
CA LYS A 526 29.31 -42.90 13.20
C LYS A 526 27.86 -43.42 13.03
N SER A 527 27.21 -43.84 14.12
CA SER A 527 25.80 -44.29 14.12
C SER A 527 24.78 -43.17 14.35
N LYS A 528 25.22 -41.92 14.59
CA LYS A 528 24.31 -40.80 14.88
C LYS A 528 24.23 -39.86 13.69
N THR A 529 23.03 -39.62 13.19
CA THR A 529 22.75 -38.64 12.14
C THR A 529 22.16 -37.37 12.75
N ASN A 530 22.65 -36.20 12.34
CA ASN A 530 22.08 -34.90 12.69
C ASN A 530 21.32 -34.37 11.49
N LYS A 531 20.04 -34.04 11.70
CA LYS A 531 19.17 -33.45 10.68
C LYS A 531 19.27 -31.93 10.72
N TYR A 532 19.47 -31.34 9.56
CA TYR A 532 19.53 -29.91 9.34
C TYR A 532 18.44 -29.51 8.36
N VAL A 533 17.66 -28.49 8.69
CA VAL A 533 16.62 -27.98 7.80
C VAL A 533 16.81 -26.50 7.57
N SER A 534 16.67 -26.08 6.32
CA SER A 534 16.54 -24.67 5.97
C SER A 534 15.39 -24.49 5.00
N LEU A 535 14.76 -23.32 5.02
CA LEU A 535 13.72 -22.95 4.08
C LEU A 535 14.27 -21.94 3.09
N LYS A 536 13.99 -22.17 1.81
CA LYS A 536 14.20 -21.21 0.74
C LYS A 536 12.88 -20.93 0.05
N VAL A 537 12.50 -19.65 -0.06
CA VAL A 537 11.29 -19.22 -0.76
C VAL A 537 11.70 -18.62 -2.10
N ILE A 538 11.18 -19.16 -3.21
CA ILE A 538 11.68 -18.91 -4.57
C ILE A 538 10.58 -18.31 -5.46
N ASP A 539 10.90 -17.21 -6.14
CA ASP A 539 10.15 -16.71 -7.30
C ASP A 539 10.47 -17.61 -8.51
N THR A 540 9.50 -18.46 -8.89
CA THR A 540 9.69 -19.48 -9.94
C THR A 540 9.95 -18.88 -11.31
N ALA A 541 9.33 -17.74 -11.61
CA ALA A 541 9.50 -17.05 -12.89
C ALA A 541 10.91 -16.44 -13.04
N ARG A 542 11.49 -15.93 -11.95
CA ARG A 542 12.87 -15.40 -11.96
C ARG A 542 13.95 -16.41 -11.57
N ARG A 543 13.55 -17.60 -11.10
CA ARG A 543 14.45 -18.62 -10.52
C ARG A 543 15.33 -18.04 -9.42
N ARG A 544 14.77 -17.16 -8.59
CA ARG A 544 15.51 -16.41 -7.57
C ARG A 544 14.89 -16.59 -6.19
N ALA A 545 15.74 -16.78 -5.18
CA ALA A 545 15.32 -16.76 -3.78
C ALA A 545 14.86 -15.35 -3.39
N ILE A 546 13.67 -15.24 -2.79
CA ILE A 546 13.17 -14.01 -2.18
C ILE A 546 13.33 -14.02 -0.65
N TYR A 547 13.58 -15.19 -0.06
CA TYR A 547 13.96 -15.42 1.34
C TYR A 547 14.74 -16.73 1.47
N GLU A 548 15.69 -16.77 2.40
CA GLU A 548 16.45 -17.97 2.81
C GLU A 548 16.65 -17.92 4.32
N SER A 549 16.27 -18.98 5.02
CA SER A 549 16.50 -19.11 6.46
C SER A 549 17.92 -19.61 6.75
N GLY A 550 18.37 -19.42 8.00
CA GLY A 550 19.51 -20.17 8.52
C GLY A 550 19.23 -21.68 8.56
N SER A 551 20.29 -22.48 8.65
CA SER A 551 20.19 -23.93 8.83
C SER A 551 19.90 -24.26 10.30
N ILE A 552 18.77 -24.92 10.54
CA ILE A 552 18.27 -25.29 11.87
C ILE A 552 18.61 -26.75 12.14
N SER A 553 19.32 -27.00 13.23
CA SER A 553 19.69 -28.37 13.64
C SER A 553 18.66 -28.97 14.60
N TYR A 554 18.07 -30.10 14.22
CA TYR A 554 17.19 -30.89 15.07
C TYR A 554 17.95 -32.03 15.73
N SER A 555 18.82 -31.71 16.70
CA SER A 555 19.40 -32.75 17.55
C SER A 555 18.50 -33.01 18.77
N ARG A 556 18.35 -34.27 19.19
CA ARG A 556 17.56 -34.71 20.37
C ARG A 556 17.94 -34.06 21.74
N ARG A 557 18.79 -33.02 21.76
CA ARG A 557 19.16 -32.22 22.95
C ARG A 557 18.70 -30.75 22.88
N ALA A 558 17.87 -30.37 21.90
CA ALA A 558 17.34 -29.02 21.78
C ALA A 558 16.26 -28.65 22.85
N THR A 559 15.96 -29.55 23.78
CA THR A 559 15.03 -29.35 24.92
C THR A 559 15.57 -28.41 26.03
N LYS A 560 16.64 -27.65 25.78
CA LYS A 560 17.23 -26.67 26.71
C LYS A 560 17.24 -25.24 26.13
N ARG A 561 16.26 -24.87 25.31
CA ARG A 561 16.16 -23.53 24.68
C ARG A 561 15.58 -22.42 25.59
N THR A 562 15.37 -22.68 26.88
CA THR A 562 14.46 -21.85 27.71
C THR A 562 15.12 -21.15 28.90
N SER A 563 16.40 -20.75 28.84
CA SER A 563 17.04 -20.06 29.97
C SER A 563 17.75 -18.74 29.64
N ASP A 564 17.65 -18.23 28.41
CA ASP A 564 18.33 -16.99 28.03
C ASP A 564 17.34 -16.01 27.38
N ILE A 565 17.10 -14.88 28.03
CA ILE A 565 16.12 -13.85 27.64
C ILE A 565 16.51 -13.20 26.30
N LEU A 566 17.76 -13.35 25.88
CA LEU A 566 18.30 -12.83 24.61
C LEU A 566 18.37 -13.88 23.49
N TYR A 567 18.12 -15.17 23.78
CA TYR A 567 18.15 -16.22 22.76
C TYR A 567 16.82 -16.25 22.00
N LYS A 568 16.83 -15.80 20.74
CA LYS A 568 15.71 -15.98 19.82
C LYS A 568 15.79 -17.38 19.22
N ASP A 569 14.72 -18.18 19.35
CA ASP A 569 14.68 -19.50 18.71
C ASP A 569 14.77 -19.32 17.17
N PRO A 570 15.75 -19.95 16.49
CA PRO A 570 15.86 -19.90 15.04
C PRO A 570 14.60 -20.34 14.29
N VAL A 571 13.80 -21.24 14.88
CA VAL A 571 12.50 -21.66 14.33
C VAL A 571 11.50 -20.50 14.43
N GLU A 572 11.34 -19.90 15.60
CA GLU A 572 10.43 -18.76 15.79
C GLU A 572 10.83 -17.57 14.90
N GLN A 573 12.13 -17.29 14.80
CA GLN A 573 12.63 -16.24 13.91
C GLN A 573 12.31 -16.54 12.43
N ALA A 574 12.57 -17.76 11.97
CA ALA A 574 12.28 -18.13 10.59
C ALA A 574 10.78 -18.09 10.29
N VAL A 575 9.92 -18.46 11.25
CA VAL A 575 8.47 -18.34 11.12
C VAL A 575 8.04 -16.87 11.03
N ALA A 576 8.54 -16.01 11.93
CA ALA A 576 8.22 -14.58 11.92
C ALA A 576 8.68 -13.86 10.63
N ASP A 577 9.86 -14.24 10.11
CA ASP A 577 10.38 -13.72 8.85
C ASP A 577 9.50 -14.14 7.66
N VAL A 578 9.02 -15.39 7.64
CA VAL A 578 8.12 -15.88 6.60
C VAL A 578 6.73 -15.24 6.73
N GLU A 579 6.22 -15.02 7.93
CA GLU A 579 4.97 -14.30 8.16
C GLU A 579 5.04 -12.88 7.62
N THR A 580 6.14 -12.18 7.92
CA THR A 580 6.43 -10.85 7.38
C THR A 580 6.55 -10.91 5.86
N LEU A 581 7.21 -11.93 5.29
CA LEU A 581 7.31 -12.11 3.84
C LEU A 581 5.93 -12.27 3.18
N ILE A 582 5.08 -13.12 3.74
CA ILE A 582 3.73 -13.36 3.21
C ILE A 582 2.89 -12.09 3.32
N ARG A 583 2.81 -11.50 4.51
CA ARG A 583 2.01 -10.31 4.79
C ARG A 583 2.48 -9.08 4.02
N ASP A 584 3.78 -8.84 3.92
CA ASP A 584 4.31 -7.57 3.41
C ASP A 584 4.77 -7.67 1.96
N ARG A 585 5.13 -8.86 1.47
CA ARG A 585 5.71 -9.01 0.12
C ARG A 585 4.86 -9.87 -0.81
N LEU A 586 4.22 -10.93 -0.34
CA LEU A 586 3.42 -11.81 -1.19
C LEU A 586 1.93 -11.47 -1.19
N SER A 587 1.48 -10.62 -0.27
CA SER A 587 0.11 -10.10 -0.26
C SER A 587 -0.18 -9.22 -1.49
N PRO A 588 -1.43 -9.28 -2.00
CA PRO A 588 -1.88 -8.42 -3.09
C PRO A 588 -1.91 -6.95 -2.65
N LYS A 589 -1.29 -6.09 -3.44
CA LYS A 589 -1.29 -4.63 -3.24
C LYS A 589 -1.86 -3.91 -4.47
N PRO A 590 -2.27 -2.64 -4.35
CA PRO A 590 -2.55 -1.83 -5.51
C PRO A 590 -1.36 -1.80 -6.47
N ILE A 591 -1.64 -1.73 -7.78
CA ILE A 591 -0.58 -1.61 -8.79
C ILE A 591 0.24 -0.35 -8.48
N PRO A 592 1.59 -0.43 -8.40
CA PRO A 592 2.38 0.69 -7.93
C PRO A 592 2.30 1.83 -8.94
N SER A 593 1.98 3.02 -8.48
CA SER A 593 2.05 4.24 -9.30
C SER A 593 3.45 4.50 -9.84
N ALA A 594 4.51 3.94 -9.21
CA ALA A 594 5.90 3.99 -9.65
C ALA A 594 6.25 2.98 -10.77
N LEU A 595 5.31 2.13 -11.19
CA LEU A 595 5.48 1.29 -12.36
C LEU A 595 5.59 2.20 -13.60
N ARG A 596 6.54 1.91 -14.49
CA ARG A 596 6.89 2.75 -15.64
C ARG A 596 7.04 1.86 -16.87
N PRO A 597 6.95 2.39 -18.09
CA PRO A 597 7.10 1.59 -19.31
C PRO A 597 8.39 0.77 -19.35
N LYS A 598 9.51 1.34 -18.88
CA LYS A 598 10.79 0.60 -18.77
C LYS A 598 10.73 -0.65 -17.89
N HIS A 599 9.92 -0.62 -16.81
CA HIS A 599 9.76 -1.77 -15.91
C HIS A 599 8.93 -2.86 -16.57
N ALA A 600 7.83 -2.48 -17.22
CA ALA A 600 6.98 -3.40 -17.99
C ALA A 600 7.76 -4.02 -19.17
N ALA A 601 8.53 -3.23 -19.92
CA ALA A 601 9.36 -3.72 -21.02
C ALA A 601 10.44 -4.70 -20.55
N ALA A 602 11.16 -4.39 -19.46
CA ALA A 602 12.14 -5.30 -18.87
C ALA A 602 11.48 -6.61 -18.40
N ARG A 603 10.25 -6.51 -17.86
CA ARG A 603 9.49 -7.67 -17.40
C ARG A 603 8.99 -8.52 -18.56
N ALA A 604 8.40 -7.93 -19.60
CA ALA A 604 7.98 -8.61 -20.82
C ALA A 604 9.15 -9.37 -21.48
N LYS A 605 10.33 -8.73 -21.56
CA LYS A 605 11.56 -9.38 -22.04
C LYS A 605 11.97 -10.58 -21.18
N THR A 606 11.79 -10.49 -19.86
CA THR A 606 12.07 -11.62 -18.96
C THR A 606 11.10 -12.78 -19.22
N LEU A 607 9.80 -12.48 -19.35
CA LEU A 607 8.75 -13.46 -19.64
C LEU A 607 9.03 -14.20 -20.94
N MET A 608 9.35 -13.49 -22.04
CA MET A 608 9.71 -14.08 -23.32
C MET A 608 10.81 -15.16 -23.25
N ASN A 609 11.73 -15.02 -22.28
CA ASN A 609 12.85 -15.94 -22.11
C ASN A 609 12.57 -17.07 -21.12
N SER A 610 11.66 -16.88 -20.16
CA SER A 610 11.35 -17.84 -19.10
C SER A 610 10.07 -18.68 -19.37
N SER A 611 9.27 -18.32 -20.37
CA SER A 611 7.83 -18.63 -20.39
C SER A 611 7.36 -19.81 -21.27
N LYS A 612 8.25 -20.71 -21.71
CA LYS A 612 7.77 -21.89 -22.47
C LYS A 612 6.85 -22.81 -21.66
N ALA A 613 6.93 -22.78 -20.33
CA ALA A 613 6.14 -23.66 -19.48
C ALA A 613 4.76 -23.08 -19.09
N ASN A 614 4.56 -21.76 -19.15
CA ASN A 614 3.25 -21.14 -18.87
C ASN A 614 3.05 -19.87 -19.74
N PRO A 615 2.72 -20.05 -21.03
CA PRO A 615 2.55 -18.93 -21.96
C PRO A 615 1.28 -18.11 -21.68
N LEU A 616 0.22 -18.72 -21.14
CA LEU A 616 -1.06 -18.04 -20.85
C LEU A 616 -0.90 -16.96 -19.77
N ARG A 617 -0.24 -17.27 -18.66
CA ARG A 617 0.03 -16.31 -17.60
C ARG A 617 0.90 -15.15 -18.08
N ALA A 618 1.95 -15.45 -18.83
CA ALA A 618 2.85 -14.43 -19.35
C ALA A 618 2.12 -13.52 -20.36
N ALA A 619 1.27 -14.10 -21.21
CA ALA A 619 0.46 -13.34 -22.15
C ALA A 619 -0.54 -12.45 -21.42
N ALA A 620 -1.18 -12.95 -20.36
CA ALA A 620 -2.08 -12.14 -19.54
C ALA A 620 -1.34 -10.97 -18.83
N GLU A 621 -0.13 -11.21 -18.33
CA GLU A 621 0.72 -10.16 -17.75
C GLU A 621 1.12 -9.10 -18.81
N VAL A 622 1.43 -9.51 -20.03
CA VAL A 622 1.72 -8.62 -21.17
C VAL A 622 0.48 -7.80 -21.57
N LYS A 623 -0.69 -8.45 -21.68
CA LYS A 623 -1.97 -7.78 -21.96
C LYS A 623 -2.27 -6.73 -20.91
N LEU A 624 -2.08 -7.06 -19.62
CA LEU A 624 -2.30 -6.12 -18.54
C LEU A 624 -1.36 -4.91 -18.63
N TYR A 625 -0.07 -5.10 -18.89
CA TYR A 625 0.84 -3.96 -19.07
C TYR A 625 0.48 -3.09 -20.28
N ARG A 626 -0.03 -3.69 -21.35
CA ARG A 626 -0.56 -2.94 -22.51
C ARG A 626 -1.80 -2.15 -22.13
N ASP A 627 -2.76 -2.76 -21.45
CA ASP A 627 -4.01 -2.13 -21.04
C ASP A 627 -3.78 -1.02 -19.97
N LEU A 628 -2.61 -1.02 -19.32
CA LEU A 628 -2.11 0.05 -18.45
C LEU A 628 -1.27 1.12 -19.18
N ASP A 629 -1.20 1.08 -20.51
CA ASP A 629 -0.36 1.94 -21.35
C ASP A 629 1.15 1.91 -21.02
N LEU A 630 1.63 0.76 -20.51
CA LEU A 630 3.05 0.55 -20.15
C LEU A 630 3.84 -0.23 -21.21
N LEU A 631 3.16 -0.88 -22.15
CA LEU A 631 3.78 -1.53 -23.31
C LEU A 631 3.19 -0.97 -24.60
N THR A 632 4.05 -0.76 -25.59
CA THR A 632 3.64 -0.42 -26.96
C THR A 632 3.06 -1.64 -27.68
N LEU A 633 2.26 -1.42 -28.73
CA LEU A 633 1.74 -2.50 -29.58
C LEU A 633 2.85 -3.40 -30.14
N GLU A 634 3.98 -2.82 -30.54
CA GLU A 634 5.15 -3.54 -31.04
C GLU A 634 5.76 -4.46 -29.97
N GLN A 635 5.93 -3.95 -28.74
CA GLN A 635 6.45 -4.73 -27.62
C GLN A 635 5.49 -5.86 -27.20
N SER A 636 4.19 -5.60 -27.22
CA SER A 636 3.17 -6.62 -26.95
C SER A 636 3.14 -7.70 -28.03
N LEU A 637 3.21 -7.30 -29.31
CA LEU A 637 3.27 -8.23 -30.44
C LEU A 637 4.50 -9.15 -30.30
N ALA A 638 5.69 -8.58 -30.19
CA ALA A 638 6.93 -9.34 -30.06
C ALA A 638 6.92 -10.31 -28.86
N ALA A 639 6.25 -9.93 -27.77
CA ALA A 639 6.06 -10.81 -26.64
C ALA A 639 5.11 -11.99 -26.99
N TYR A 640 3.93 -11.73 -27.57
CA TYR A 640 3.00 -12.80 -27.92
C TYR A 640 3.55 -13.76 -28.97
N GLU A 641 4.22 -13.25 -30.01
CA GLU A 641 4.85 -14.09 -31.04
C GLU A 641 5.90 -15.04 -30.44
N LYS A 642 6.59 -14.59 -29.38
CA LYS A 642 7.60 -15.40 -28.70
C LYS A 642 7.02 -16.42 -27.72
N LEU A 643 5.87 -16.08 -27.11
CA LEU A 643 5.15 -16.94 -26.18
C LEU A 643 4.40 -18.06 -26.90
N PHE A 644 3.86 -17.76 -28.08
CA PHE A 644 3.12 -18.67 -28.94
C PHE A 644 3.82 -18.75 -30.32
N ASP A 645 3.20 -18.18 -31.35
CA ASP A 645 3.69 -18.06 -32.71
C ASP A 645 3.20 -16.75 -33.34
N ALA A 646 3.64 -16.45 -34.56
CA ALA A 646 3.34 -15.20 -35.26
C ALA A 646 1.84 -14.96 -35.49
N GLU A 647 1.12 -16.01 -35.87
CA GLU A 647 -0.31 -15.95 -36.16
C GLU A 647 -1.11 -15.69 -34.88
N THR A 648 -0.81 -16.48 -33.83
CA THR A 648 -1.41 -16.34 -32.52
C THR A 648 -1.14 -14.96 -31.91
N GLY A 649 0.09 -14.45 -32.07
CA GLY A 649 0.46 -13.14 -31.56
C GLY A 649 -0.34 -12.00 -32.17
N LEU A 650 -0.59 -12.04 -33.48
CA LEU A 650 -1.39 -11.05 -34.19
C LEU A 650 -2.87 -11.12 -33.78
N VAL A 651 -3.42 -12.32 -33.66
CA VAL A 651 -4.82 -12.53 -33.21
C VAL A 651 -5.03 -12.06 -31.77
N LEU A 652 -4.09 -12.34 -30.86
CA LEU A 652 -4.18 -11.84 -29.48
C LEU A 652 -4.08 -10.31 -29.39
N LEU A 653 -3.31 -9.68 -30.28
CA LEU A 653 -3.16 -8.23 -30.29
C LEU A 653 -4.38 -7.51 -30.86
N ALA A 654 -4.91 -7.97 -32.01
CA ALA A 654 -5.84 -7.23 -32.85
C ALA A 654 -7.08 -8.02 -33.32
N GLY A 655 -7.14 -9.33 -33.04
CA GLY A 655 -8.31 -10.16 -33.37
C GLY A 655 -9.53 -9.81 -32.52
N ASP A 656 -10.71 -10.15 -33.03
CA ASP A 656 -11.96 -10.15 -32.27
C ASP A 656 -11.99 -11.31 -31.25
N SER A 657 -12.94 -11.28 -30.31
CA SER A 657 -13.03 -12.30 -29.26
C SER A 657 -13.20 -13.72 -29.82
N GLU A 658 -13.96 -13.91 -30.91
CA GLU A 658 -14.17 -15.23 -31.53
C GLU A 658 -12.86 -15.83 -32.05
N LYS A 659 -12.07 -15.04 -32.79
CA LYS A 659 -10.76 -15.48 -33.28
C LYS A 659 -9.79 -15.76 -32.13
N ARG A 660 -9.78 -14.93 -31.09
CA ARG A 660 -8.94 -15.20 -29.90
C ARG A 660 -9.31 -16.51 -29.22
N ILE A 661 -10.60 -16.83 -29.12
CA ILE A 661 -11.09 -18.11 -28.57
C ILE A 661 -10.61 -19.28 -29.44
N GLU A 662 -10.78 -19.19 -30.76
CA GLU A 662 -10.39 -20.24 -31.70
C GLU A 662 -8.88 -20.50 -31.66
N THR A 663 -8.07 -19.44 -31.69
CA THR A 663 -6.61 -19.52 -31.64
C THR A 663 -6.10 -20.05 -30.31
N LEU A 664 -6.73 -19.70 -29.18
CA LEU A 664 -6.32 -20.19 -27.86
C LEU A 664 -6.84 -21.60 -27.52
N LYS A 665 -7.73 -22.17 -28.34
CA LYS A 665 -8.32 -23.51 -28.11
C LYS A 665 -7.30 -24.62 -27.81
N PRO A 666 -6.12 -24.70 -28.45
CA PRO A 666 -5.09 -25.69 -28.11
C PRO A 666 -4.52 -25.56 -26.70
N HIS A 667 -4.63 -24.38 -26.10
CA HIS A 667 -4.14 -24.07 -24.74
C HIS A 667 -5.21 -24.20 -23.66
N VAL A 668 -6.47 -24.49 -24.02
CA VAL A 668 -7.56 -24.65 -23.05
C VAL A 668 -7.38 -25.96 -22.28
N PRO A 669 -7.29 -25.92 -20.93
CA PRO A 669 -7.18 -27.15 -20.15
C PRO A 669 -8.47 -27.97 -20.20
N ARG A 670 -8.33 -29.30 -20.27
CA ARG A 670 -9.47 -30.21 -20.19
C ARG A 670 -9.96 -30.34 -18.76
N ILE A 671 -11.18 -29.86 -18.48
CA ILE A 671 -11.82 -29.98 -17.17
C ILE A 671 -12.54 -31.33 -17.07
N ASP A 672 -12.34 -32.03 -15.96
CA ASP A 672 -13.09 -33.26 -15.69
C ASP A 672 -14.50 -32.90 -15.17
N ARG A 673 -15.50 -33.05 -16.04
CA ARG A 673 -16.91 -32.82 -15.70
C ARG A 673 -17.61 -34.06 -15.13
N SER A 674 -16.94 -35.22 -15.05
CA SER A 674 -17.55 -36.44 -14.49
C SER A 674 -17.84 -36.34 -12.99
N ILE A 675 -17.16 -35.42 -12.29
CA ILE A 675 -17.29 -35.14 -10.85
C ILE A 675 -18.72 -34.67 -10.49
N GLN A 676 -19.42 -34.01 -11.42
CA GLN A 676 -20.79 -33.51 -11.25
C GLN A 676 -21.82 -34.64 -11.01
N ARG A 677 -21.59 -35.85 -11.58
CA ARG A 677 -22.50 -36.99 -11.42
C ARG A 677 -22.42 -37.68 -10.06
N ARG A 678 -21.37 -37.47 -9.27
CA ARG A 678 -21.25 -38.09 -7.93
C ARG A 678 -21.97 -37.32 -6.83
N VAL A 679 -22.19 -36.01 -7.02
CA VAL A 679 -22.91 -35.16 -6.06
C VAL A 679 -24.42 -35.25 -6.30
N ALA A 680 -24.86 -35.24 -7.56
CA ALA A 680 -26.28 -35.33 -7.91
C ALA A 680 -26.93 -36.69 -7.58
N VAL A 681 -26.17 -37.78 -7.47
CA VAL A 681 -26.70 -39.12 -7.14
C VAL A 681 -26.92 -39.31 -5.63
N ASN A 682 -26.30 -38.48 -4.78
CA ASN A 682 -26.46 -38.59 -3.32
C ASN A 682 -27.62 -37.76 -2.75
N ASP A 683 -28.25 -36.89 -3.55
CA ASP A 683 -29.41 -36.07 -3.12
C ASP A 683 -30.77 -36.72 -3.45
N ASP A 684 -30.81 -37.84 -4.20
CA ASP A 684 -32.04 -38.54 -4.58
C ASP A 684 -32.35 -39.79 -3.70
N ASP A 685 -31.49 -40.16 -2.75
CA ASP A 685 -31.68 -41.30 -1.81
C ASP A 685 -31.70 -40.81 -0.34
N GLY A 686 -32.57 -39.84 -0.03
CA GLY A 686 -32.81 -39.31 1.32
C GLY A 686 -34.28 -39.33 1.72
#